data_AF-C4YX26-F1
#
_entry.id   AF-C4YX26-F1
#
_cell.length_a   1.000
_cell.length_b   1.000
_cell.length_c   1.000
_cell.angle_alpha   90.00
_cell.angle_beta   90.00
_cell.angle_gamma   90.00
#
_symmetry.space_group_name_H-M   'P 1'
#
loop_
_entity.id
_entity.type
_entity.pdbx_description
1 polymer ?
#
loop_
_entity_poly.entity_id
_entity_poly.type
_entity_poly.pdbx_seq_one_letter_code
_entity_poly.pdbx_strand_id
1 'polypeptide(L)'
;MANISPKLFQKAIQKGLKTALFTTSTAALMLSSSGALGVAAGVISTNDAVFSDFAAAGNWNKITAGGVANGTHVDGPQDNKAFTYGGNHTITADEVGRIITAINVAATNPGGLNITENTSVGSIDTDGNLLPVTITAGKSLTLTGTAAVVAHHDFGAFADTYTGLGNITLGGANAGLIIQSATPAKITLTENIDGRGIITANIDAAINGTIGNVNPAAQISVGASTLSLGGAVIKATTTNLTNAASVLTLTNANAVLTGAIDNTTGGDNVGVLNLNGALSQVTGNIGNTNSLAELSVGAGLLQVQGGVVKANAINLTNNASAVTFTNPVVVTGAIDNTGNAGNGVATFTGASTVTGNIGNTNSLATVNVGAGITLQAGGNLITNNINFRVGSTLEFNGPLDGGGNIITYGFKGAIVNGNNATLNVNTKLLIAYDPTAGTIATINIKADNNFAFDASAGDVTILDGQAIVFEDANSILTLSNLTGGGVNNILLAADLAAPGANEGQLIFDGGVNGLNIGSNVAGTVRNIGDAGGNKFENLFINHVVTITDDVNLGIHDLVINDNADFTSSTAFNADAIQINNATYRIDANGGDLNVPAANIEFAHADAELVLQNISNANDRTITLGADIDPNNDDEGIVTLNSVNAGRKLTIDGGVTFGRAKRLQAIKFQGAGNLGTVGITFNTANIELDTTGVLELGATTANVTLINDAVQLTQTGNIGGFLDFNAKNGTVTLNNNVNVAGAVQNTGGTNNGTLIALGASNLNSVNGIAMLKVGAGAVSITKGGNTSITEIQGNGTALLTLHVNFNLTGSINKTGDQALKLNFTNGGSVSGVVGTAANSVGDITTAGATSFASSVNAKGTATLSGTTSFAYTFTNTGAVTLAKGSITNFAKNVTATSFAANGATINFGNSLAFNSNITGSGTTLTLGANQVTYTGTGSFTDMLTLNTTFDGAAKSGGNILIKSGSTLDLSGVLTLALVVTATNFDINNIDPNTKYTVISAETAGGLKPTPADNVKVTVNNDNRFVNFTFDASTLTLFAKDVSQEVIDNDFKPCGPLANIPNAANVKKSLELMEQAPIGSDARLAFGNWGKLTPIQE
;
A
#
# COMPACT_ATOMS: atom_id res chain seq x y z
N MET A 1 -28.96 34.54 -45.60
CA MET A 1 -27.89 35.54 -45.50
C MET A 1 -26.80 34.99 -44.60
N ALA A 2 -25.65 34.60 -45.17
CA ALA A 2 -24.30 34.57 -44.57
C ALA A 2 -23.38 33.63 -45.38
N ASN A 3 -22.48 34.26 -46.14
CA ASN A 3 -21.15 33.83 -46.64
C ASN A 3 -20.90 32.35 -47.02
N ILE A 4 -21.00 32.09 -48.33
CA ILE A 4 -20.31 30.99 -49.01
C ILE A 4 -18.99 31.55 -49.60
N SER A 5 -17.89 30.85 -49.39
CA SER A 5 -16.55 31.28 -49.81
C SER A 5 -16.32 31.18 -51.33
N PRO A 6 -15.46 32.05 -51.94
CA PRO A 6 -15.26 32.12 -53.40
C PRO A 6 -14.73 30.84 -54.07
N LYS A 7 -14.21 29.88 -53.30
CA LYS A 7 -13.69 28.61 -53.83
C LYS A 7 -14.77 27.60 -54.24
N LEU A 8 -16.01 27.74 -53.74
CA LEU A 8 -17.12 26.86 -54.14
C LEU A 8 -17.78 27.29 -55.47
N PHE A 9 -17.70 28.56 -55.87
CA PHE A 9 -18.29 29.05 -57.12
C PHE A 9 -17.42 28.73 -58.36
N GLN A 10 -16.09 28.66 -58.21
CA GLN A 10 -15.18 28.27 -59.31
C GLN A 10 -15.23 26.77 -59.63
N LYS A 11 -15.42 25.89 -58.62
CA LYS A 11 -15.53 24.44 -58.86
C LYS A 11 -16.86 24.03 -59.50
N ALA A 12 -17.94 24.76 -59.27
CA ALA A 12 -19.23 24.50 -59.92
C ALA A 12 -19.22 24.89 -61.41
N ILE A 13 -18.48 25.93 -61.80
CA ILE A 13 -18.37 26.37 -63.20
C ILE A 13 -17.38 25.49 -64.00
N GLN A 14 -16.29 25.00 -63.40
CA GLN A 14 -15.40 24.05 -64.09
C GLN A 14 -15.99 22.65 -64.26
N LYS A 15 -16.96 22.24 -63.42
CA LYS A 15 -17.65 20.95 -63.56
C LYS A 15 -18.84 21.02 -64.53
N GLY A 16 -19.43 22.20 -64.75
CA GLY A 16 -20.50 22.42 -65.73
C GLY A 16 -20.02 22.69 -67.17
N LEU A 17 -18.78 23.12 -67.39
CA LEU A 17 -18.28 23.54 -68.70
C LEU A 17 -17.52 22.44 -69.48
N LYS A 18 -17.23 21.29 -68.88
CA LYS A 18 -16.51 20.18 -69.55
C LYS A 18 -17.42 19.09 -70.11
N THR A 19 -18.74 19.21 -69.93
CA THR A 19 -19.72 18.15 -70.26
C THR A 19 -20.86 18.62 -71.17
N ALA A 20 -20.75 19.80 -71.79
CA ALA A 20 -21.79 20.36 -72.68
C ALA A 20 -21.29 20.90 -74.04
N LEU A 21 -20.07 20.55 -74.46
CA LEU A 21 -19.51 20.95 -75.76
C LEU A 21 -18.48 19.86 -76.12
N PHE A 22 -18.77 18.78 -76.83
CA PHE A 22 -19.47 18.65 -78.11
C PHE A 22 -20.09 17.25 -78.20
N THR A 23 -21.40 17.16 -78.46
CA THR A 23 -21.96 16.06 -79.25
C THR A 23 -22.93 16.66 -80.25
N THR A 24 -22.98 16.00 -81.42
CA THR A 24 -23.90 16.17 -82.55
C THR A 24 -23.47 17.08 -83.72
N SER A 25 -23.06 16.38 -84.78
CA SER A 25 -23.54 16.51 -86.17
C SER A 25 -22.75 17.35 -87.17
N THR A 26 -22.10 16.61 -88.07
CA THR A 26 -22.27 16.64 -89.54
C THR A 26 -22.21 17.98 -90.28
N ALA A 27 -21.27 18.01 -91.26
CA ALA A 27 -21.17 18.87 -92.45
C ALA A 27 -20.32 20.16 -92.37
N ALA A 28 -19.17 20.05 -93.06
CA ALA A 28 -18.53 21.03 -93.95
C ALA A 28 -17.95 22.34 -93.39
N LEU A 29 -16.61 22.48 -93.53
CA LEU A 29 -15.83 23.66 -94.00
C LEU A 29 -14.36 23.45 -93.55
N MET A 30 -13.51 22.75 -94.31
CA MET A 30 -12.59 23.26 -95.36
C MET A 30 -11.76 24.51 -95.02
N LEU A 31 -10.44 24.38 -95.27
CA LEU A 31 -9.31 25.35 -95.26
C LEU A 31 -8.87 25.82 -93.86
N SER A 32 -7.59 25.85 -93.48
CA SER A 32 -6.27 25.88 -94.15
C SER A 32 -5.23 25.47 -93.10
N SER A 33 -4.09 24.85 -93.36
CA SER A 33 -3.07 25.23 -94.34
C SER A 33 -2.05 24.11 -94.50
N SER A 34 -1.66 23.90 -95.75
CA SER A 34 -0.52 23.12 -96.24
C SER A 34 0.79 23.37 -95.48
N GLY A 35 1.40 22.28 -95.02
CA GLY A 35 2.81 22.18 -94.67
C GLY A 35 3.26 20.75 -94.97
N ALA A 36 4.20 20.60 -95.89
CA ALA A 36 4.67 19.32 -96.42
C ALA A 36 5.37 18.45 -95.36
N LEU A 37 5.41 17.14 -95.69
CA LEU A 37 6.24 16.04 -95.16
C LEU A 37 5.53 15.05 -94.20
N GLY A 38 5.13 13.94 -94.81
CA GLY A 38 4.76 12.69 -94.14
C GLY A 38 3.89 11.83 -95.08
N VAL A 39 4.51 11.02 -95.94
CA VAL A 39 3.75 10.02 -96.72
C VAL A 39 3.09 9.07 -95.74
N ALA A 40 1.77 8.91 -95.83
CA ALA A 40 1.01 7.91 -95.08
C ALA A 40 1.73 6.55 -95.08
N ALA A 41 2.06 6.07 -93.88
CA ALA A 41 2.86 4.87 -93.68
C ALA A 41 2.04 3.78 -92.99
N GLY A 42 0.91 3.42 -93.61
CA GLY A 42 0.07 2.32 -93.17
C GLY A 42 -0.45 1.49 -94.33
N VAL A 43 -0.90 0.29 -94.00
CA VAL A 43 -1.49 -0.67 -94.96
C VAL A 43 -2.90 -1.06 -94.53
N ILE A 44 -3.77 -1.35 -95.49
CA ILE A 44 -5.13 -1.85 -95.23
C ILE A 44 -5.25 -3.27 -95.79
N SER A 45 -5.82 -4.19 -95.00
CA SER A 45 -6.08 -5.56 -95.48
C SER A 45 -7.29 -5.59 -96.41
N THR A 46 -7.18 -6.30 -97.54
CA THR A 46 -8.29 -6.50 -98.47
C THR A 46 -8.78 -7.94 -98.55
N ASN A 47 -8.08 -8.87 -97.90
CA ASN A 47 -8.47 -10.27 -97.73
C ASN A 47 -7.86 -10.81 -96.43
N ASP A 48 -8.05 -12.10 -96.12
CA ASP A 48 -7.20 -12.83 -95.19
C ASP A 48 -5.73 -12.65 -95.57
N ALA A 49 -4.91 -12.25 -94.61
CA ALA A 49 -3.57 -11.74 -94.89
C ALA A 49 -2.55 -12.21 -93.85
N VAL A 50 -1.28 -12.31 -94.24
CA VAL A 50 -0.17 -12.57 -93.32
C VAL A 50 0.82 -11.41 -93.32
N PHE A 51 1.57 -11.19 -92.23
CA PHE A 51 2.53 -10.08 -92.14
C PHE A 51 3.71 -10.25 -93.10
N SER A 52 4.05 -11.48 -93.46
CA SER A 52 5.10 -11.81 -94.44
C SER A 52 4.66 -11.68 -95.91
N ASP A 53 3.39 -11.34 -96.18
CA ASP A 53 2.88 -11.22 -97.55
C ASP A 53 3.68 -10.18 -98.34
N PHE A 54 4.20 -10.57 -99.51
CA PHE A 54 4.75 -9.63 -100.48
C PHE A 54 3.63 -8.93 -101.25
N ALA A 55 3.93 -7.77 -101.85
CA ALA A 55 3.00 -6.99 -102.65
C ALA A 55 2.31 -7.81 -103.76
N ALA A 56 2.98 -8.83 -104.31
CA ALA A 56 2.41 -9.71 -105.34
C ALA A 56 1.22 -10.56 -104.85
N ALA A 57 1.09 -10.80 -103.54
CA ALA A 57 -0.01 -11.57 -102.96
C ALA A 57 -1.36 -10.83 -102.99
N GLY A 58 -1.32 -9.49 -103.10
CA GLY A 58 -2.52 -8.66 -103.24
C GLY A 58 -3.42 -8.56 -102.01
N ASN A 59 -2.96 -9.05 -100.86
CA ASN A 59 -3.73 -9.07 -99.60
C ASN A 59 -3.66 -7.74 -98.82
N TRP A 60 -2.65 -6.90 -99.10
CA TRP A 60 -2.43 -5.60 -98.48
C TRP A 60 -2.38 -4.48 -99.50
N ASN A 61 -3.06 -3.37 -99.20
CA ASN A 61 -3.05 -2.15 -100.02
C ASN A 61 -2.48 -0.96 -99.24
N LYS A 62 -1.86 -0.02 -99.97
CA LYS A 62 -1.35 1.23 -99.38
C LYS A 62 -2.50 2.15 -98.96
N ILE A 63 -2.42 2.72 -97.76
CA ILE A 63 -3.31 3.81 -97.33
C ILE A 63 -2.80 5.13 -97.93
N THR A 64 -3.68 5.92 -98.55
CA THR A 64 -3.34 7.22 -99.15
C THR A 64 -4.10 8.37 -98.47
N ALA A 65 -3.56 9.58 -98.56
CA ALA A 65 -4.07 10.79 -97.87
C ALA A 65 -5.51 11.21 -98.21
N GLY A 66 -6.17 10.58 -99.20
CA GLY A 66 -7.54 10.87 -99.63
C GLY A 66 -8.63 10.01 -98.97
N GLY A 67 -8.26 8.93 -98.27
CA GLY A 67 -9.22 7.98 -97.71
C GLY A 67 -9.86 7.03 -98.76
N VAL A 68 -9.89 5.75 -98.40
CA VAL A 68 -10.42 4.57 -99.14
C VAL A 68 -9.62 4.15 -100.38
N ALA A 69 -9.26 2.85 -100.39
CA ALA A 69 -8.36 2.19 -101.32
C ALA A 69 -8.82 2.19 -102.78
N ASN A 70 -7.86 2.27 -103.71
CA ASN A 70 -7.90 1.39 -104.88
C ASN A 70 -6.53 1.25 -105.56
N GLY A 71 -5.98 0.03 -105.52
CA GLY A 71 -5.20 -0.52 -106.63
C GLY A 71 -3.69 -0.71 -106.44
N THR A 72 -3.08 -0.25 -105.34
CA THR A 72 -1.63 -0.44 -105.14
C THR A 72 -1.36 -1.46 -104.05
N HIS A 73 -1.10 -2.69 -104.48
CA HIS A 73 -0.63 -3.76 -103.61
C HIS A 73 0.74 -3.41 -103.01
N VAL A 74 0.90 -3.73 -101.74
CA VAL A 74 2.12 -3.49 -100.96
C VAL A 74 2.44 -4.71 -100.14
N ASP A 75 3.70 -4.81 -99.70
CA ASP A 75 4.07 -5.81 -98.71
C ASP A 75 3.28 -5.60 -97.41
N GLY A 76 3.18 -6.65 -96.59
CA GLY A 76 2.50 -6.62 -95.31
C GLY A 76 3.07 -5.57 -94.33
N PRO A 77 2.40 -5.39 -93.17
CA PRO A 77 2.77 -4.42 -92.15
C PRO A 77 4.25 -4.52 -91.77
N GLN A 78 4.95 -3.40 -91.91
CA GLN A 78 6.36 -3.27 -91.52
C GLN A 78 6.50 -2.82 -90.06
N ASP A 79 7.70 -2.98 -89.50
CA ASP A 79 7.96 -2.55 -88.13
C ASP A 79 7.71 -1.05 -87.92
N ASN A 80 7.12 -0.73 -86.79
CA ASN A 80 6.72 0.62 -86.38
C ASN A 80 5.73 1.28 -87.36
N LYS A 81 4.94 0.46 -88.09
CA LYS A 81 3.82 0.91 -88.91
C LYS A 81 2.51 0.48 -88.29
N ALA A 82 1.46 1.18 -88.68
CA ALA A 82 0.09 0.88 -88.30
C ALA A 82 -0.64 0.22 -89.49
N PHE A 83 -1.68 -0.57 -89.21
CA PHE A 83 -2.51 -1.12 -90.28
C PHE A 83 -4.00 -1.03 -89.93
N THR A 84 -4.84 -1.04 -90.96
CA THR A 84 -6.30 -0.99 -90.85
C THR A 84 -6.92 -2.29 -91.36
N TYR A 85 -7.92 -2.81 -90.66
CA TYR A 85 -8.75 -3.89 -91.18
C TYR A 85 -9.68 -3.33 -92.26
N GLY A 86 -9.70 -3.93 -93.45
CA GLY A 86 -10.61 -3.51 -94.53
C GLY A 86 -11.88 -4.35 -94.66
N GLY A 87 -12.12 -5.29 -93.75
CA GLY A 87 -13.27 -6.19 -93.78
C GLY A 87 -13.21 -7.27 -92.70
N ASN A 88 -14.05 -8.31 -92.85
CA ASN A 88 -14.07 -9.47 -91.97
C ASN A 88 -13.00 -10.49 -92.40
N HIS A 89 -11.75 -10.13 -92.15
CA HIS A 89 -10.58 -10.93 -92.49
C HIS A 89 -9.87 -11.42 -91.24
N THR A 90 -9.24 -12.57 -91.34
CA THR A 90 -8.26 -13.06 -90.36
C THR A 90 -6.87 -12.63 -90.80
N ILE A 91 -6.15 -11.98 -89.89
CA ILE A 91 -4.76 -11.57 -90.13
C ILE A 91 -3.84 -12.43 -89.29
N THR A 92 -2.81 -13.01 -89.91
CA THR A 92 -1.80 -13.82 -89.21
C THR A 92 -0.49 -13.05 -89.09
N ALA A 93 -0.05 -12.81 -87.86
CA ALA A 93 1.23 -12.23 -87.53
C ALA A 93 2.28 -13.34 -87.46
N ASP A 94 2.89 -13.64 -88.61
CA ASP A 94 3.85 -14.72 -88.84
C ASP A 94 5.30 -14.27 -88.95
N GLU A 95 5.56 -12.97 -88.77
CA GLU A 95 6.92 -12.45 -88.75
C GLU A 95 7.48 -12.39 -87.33
N VAL A 96 8.71 -12.89 -87.18
CA VAL A 96 9.44 -12.90 -85.89
C VAL A 96 9.68 -11.49 -85.37
N GLY A 97 9.13 -11.19 -84.19
CA GLY A 97 9.45 -9.98 -83.43
C GLY A 97 8.78 -8.71 -83.95
N ARG A 98 7.73 -8.82 -84.79
CA ARG A 98 7.09 -7.68 -85.45
C ARG A 98 6.58 -6.66 -84.44
N ILE A 99 6.86 -5.38 -84.68
CA ILE A 99 6.37 -4.25 -83.86
C ILE A 99 5.33 -3.46 -84.64
N ILE A 100 4.07 -3.53 -84.23
CA ILE A 100 2.96 -2.79 -84.82
C ILE A 100 2.64 -1.57 -83.95
N THR A 101 2.66 -0.37 -84.54
CA THR A 101 2.39 0.87 -83.81
C THR A 101 0.94 0.95 -83.38
N ALA A 102 0.00 0.71 -84.30
CA ALA A 102 -1.41 0.62 -83.95
C ALA A 102 -2.20 -0.23 -84.94
N ILE A 103 -3.34 -0.72 -84.48
CA ILE A 103 -4.31 -1.47 -85.29
C ILE A 103 -5.60 -0.66 -85.33
N ASN A 104 -6.12 -0.40 -86.53
CA ASN A 104 -7.42 0.23 -86.70
C ASN A 104 -8.47 -0.81 -87.10
N VAL A 105 -9.52 -0.93 -86.28
CA VAL A 105 -10.75 -1.70 -86.56
C VAL A 105 -12.00 -0.81 -86.49
N ALA A 106 -11.86 0.50 -86.30
CA ALA A 106 -12.95 1.47 -86.37
C ALA A 106 -13.64 1.34 -87.73
N ALA A 107 -14.94 1.04 -87.73
CA ALA A 107 -15.75 0.72 -88.91
C ALA A 107 -15.58 -0.66 -89.59
N THR A 108 -14.97 -1.67 -88.93
CA THR A 108 -14.96 -3.06 -89.45
C THR A 108 -15.27 -4.12 -88.39
N ASN A 109 -15.72 -5.29 -88.83
CA ASN A 109 -15.91 -6.48 -88.00
C ASN A 109 -14.79 -7.49 -88.31
N PRO A 110 -13.63 -7.41 -87.67
CA PRO A 110 -12.48 -8.26 -87.98
C PRO A 110 -12.76 -9.74 -87.68
N GLY A 111 -12.25 -10.64 -88.51
CA GLY A 111 -12.37 -12.10 -88.31
C GLY A 111 -11.44 -12.62 -87.21
N GLY A 112 -10.31 -11.94 -86.99
CA GLY A 112 -9.42 -12.17 -85.85
C GLY A 112 -7.94 -11.89 -86.18
N LEU A 113 -7.13 -11.76 -85.13
CA LEU A 113 -5.68 -11.64 -85.21
C LEU A 113 -5.01 -12.91 -84.66
N ASN A 114 -4.34 -13.67 -85.53
CA ASN A 114 -3.60 -14.87 -85.17
C ASN A 114 -2.11 -14.55 -84.97
N ILE A 115 -1.60 -14.73 -83.77
CA ILE A 115 -0.20 -14.53 -83.42
C ILE A 115 0.53 -15.87 -83.55
N THR A 116 1.24 -16.07 -84.66
CA THR A 116 2.05 -17.28 -84.92
C THR A 116 3.54 -17.02 -84.72
N GLU A 117 3.94 -15.76 -84.60
CA GLU A 117 5.26 -15.31 -84.15
C GLU A 117 5.15 -14.18 -83.13
N ASN A 118 6.20 -13.96 -82.32
CA ASN A 118 6.18 -12.94 -81.27
C ASN A 118 5.88 -11.55 -81.85
N THR A 119 4.82 -10.92 -81.36
CA THR A 119 4.31 -9.66 -81.93
C THR A 119 4.07 -8.64 -80.83
N SER A 120 4.44 -7.39 -81.08
CA SER A 120 4.17 -6.25 -80.21
C SER A 120 3.12 -5.32 -80.84
N VAL A 121 2.16 -4.84 -80.08
CA VAL A 121 1.10 -3.92 -80.53
C VAL A 121 1.05 -2.70 -79.63
N GLY A 122 1.13 -1.51 -80.22
CA GLY A 122 1.16 -0.25 -79.48
C GLY A 122 -0.20 0.25 -78.99
N SER A 123 -1.23 0.27 -79.83
CA SER A 123 -2.61 0.66 -79.45
C SER A 123 -3.61 0.16 -80.47
N ILE A 124 -4.91 0.17 -80.13
CA ILE A 124 -5.98 -0.24 -81.04
C ILE A 124 -7.05 0.85 -81.09
N ASP A 125 -7.31 1.36 -82.29
CA ASP A 125 -8.47 2.20 -82.57
C ASP A 125 -9.65 1.29 -82.95
N THR A 126 -10.75 1.44 -82.24
CA THR A 126 -11.80 0.40 -82.20
C THR A 126 -13.17 0.92 -82.57
N ASP A 127 -13.49 2.18 -82.27
CA ASP A 127 -14.82 2.78 -82.39
C ASP A 127 -15.98 1.84 -81.98
N GLY A 128 -15.74 1.01 -80.95
CA GLY A 128 -16.71 0.04 -80.42
C GLY A 128 -16.69 -1.37 -81.03
N ASN A 129 -15.86 -1.65 -82.05
CA ASN A 129 -15.69 -3.00 -82.61
C ASN A 129 -14.66 -3.83 -81.83
N LEU A 130 -14.87 -5.15 -81.76
CA LEU A 130 -14.01 -6.09 -81.06
C LEU A 130 -13.09 -6.84 -82.04
N LEU A 131 -11.83 -7.01 -81.66
CA LEU A 131 -10.82 -7.80 -82.38
C LEU A 131 -10.47 -9.09 -81.61
N PRO A 132 -11.03 -10.25 -81.98
CA PRO A 132 -10.62 -11.53 -81.40
C PRO A 132 -9.14 -11.81 -81.66
N VAL A 133 -8.44 -12.38 -80.68
CA VAL A 133 -7.01 -12.70 -80.80
C VAL A 133 -6.77 -14.16 -80.48
N THR A 134 -5.98 -14.86 -81.30
CA THR A 134 -5.49 -16.21 -81.01
C THR A 134 -3.97 -16.20 -80.95
N ILE A 135 -3.37 -16.66 -79.84
CA ILE A 135 -1.92 -16.72 -79.65
C ILE A 135 -1.47 -18.18 -79.71
N THR A 136 -0.57 -18.49 -80.64
CA THR A 136 -0.04 -19.84 -80.83
C THR A 136 0.86 -20.24 -79.66
N ALA A 137 0.90 -21.54 -79.34
CA ALA A 137 1.77 -22.08 -78.30
C ALA A 137 3.23 -21.66 -78.50
N GLY A 138 3.86 -21.15 -77.43
CA GLY A 138 5.27 -20.74 -77.43
C GLY A 138 5.52 -19.34 -78.02
N LYS A 139 4.47 -18.61 -78.42
CA LYS A 139 4.54 -17.25 -78.97
C LYS A 139 3.87 -16.26 -78.03
N SER A 140 4.16 -14.97 -78.19
CA SER A 140 3.57 -13.93 -77.36
C SER A 140 3.00 -12.73 -78.13
N LEU A 141 1.91 -12.18 -77.57
CA LEU A 141 1.44 -10.84 -77.88
C LEU A 141 1.87 -9.90 -76.75
N THR A 142 2.62 -8.86 -77.10
CA THR A 142 3.07 -7.84 -76.15
C THR A 142 2.34 -6.53 -76.44
N LEU A 143 1.55 -6.05 -75.50
CA LEU A 143 0.96 -4.71 -75.55
C LEU A 143 2.07 -3.71 -75.15
N THR A 144 2.32 -2.66 -75.91
CA THR A 144 3.46 -1.72 -75.67
C THR A 144 3.06 -0.27 -75.45
N GLY A 145 1.83 0.11 -75.78
CA GLY A 145 1.25 1.41 -75.41
C GLY A 145 1.58 2.57 -76.33
N THR A 146 2.17 2.32 -77.50
CA THR A 146 2.53 3.40 -78.44
C THR A 146 1.29 3.98 -79.12
N ALA A 147 1.09 5.30 -79.01
CA ALA A 147 0.01 6.02 -79.71
C ALA A 147 0.24 6.07 -81.23
N ALA A 148 -0.85 6.10 -82.01
CA ALA A 148 -0.82 6.47 -83.41
C ALA A 148 -1.32 7.91 -83.59
N VAL A 149 -0.52 8.74 -84.27
CA VAL A 149 -0.88 10.13 -84.60
C VAL A 149 -1.42 10.16 -86.03
N VAL A 150 -2.55 10.83 -86.23
CA VAL A 150 -3.25 10.96 -87.53
C VAL A 150 -2.31 11.37 -88.66
N ALA A 151 -1.37 12.29 -88.39
CA ALA A 151 -0.40 12.79 -89.37
C ALA A 151 0.56 11.73 -89.94
N HIS A 152 0.70 10.57 -89.29
CA HIS A 152 1.63 9.50 -89.70
C HIS A 152 0.93 8.22 -90.19
N HIS A 153 -0.32 8.02 -89.77
CA HIS A 153 -1.04 6.75 -89.95
C HIS A 153 -2.46 6.91 -90.53
N ASP A 154 -2.90 8.13 -90.85
CA ASP A 154 -4.25 8.48 -91.36
C ASP A 154 -5.42 8.19 -90.40
N PHE A 155 -5.15 7.61 -89.24
CA PHE A 155 -6.07 7.47 -88.11
C PHE A 155 -5.34 7.77 -86.79
N GLY A 156 -6.11 8.03 -85.73
CA GLY A 156 -5.57 8.37 -84.41
C GLY A 156 -5.96 7.33 -83.38
N ALA A 157 -4.97 6.71 -82.73
CA ALA A 157 -5.20 5.85 -81.58
C ALA A 157 -4.47 6.44 -80.37
N PHE A 158 -5.18 6.66 -79.26
CA PHE A 158 -4.53 7.05 -78.02
C PHE A 158 -3.67 5.92 -77.49
N ALA A 159 -2.52 6.26 -76.92
CA ALA A 159 -1.66 5.32 -76.19
C ALA A 159 -2.49 4.48 -75.20
N ASP A 160 -2.04 3.25 -74.96
CA ASP A 160 -2.61 2.33 -73.97
C ASP A 160 -4.09 1.95 -74.18
N THR A 161 -4.66 2.24 -75.35
CA THR A 161 -6.07 1.94 -75.66
C THR A 161 -6.19 0.55 -76.28
N TYR A 162 -6.79 -0.38 -75.53
CA TYR A 162 -7.00 -1.78 -75.94
C TYR A 162 -8.41 -2.30 -75.66
N THR A 163 -9.37 -1.40 -75.39
CA THR A 163 -10.75 -1.76 -75.00
C THR A 163 -11.56 -2.48 -76.08
N GLY A 164 -11.10 -2.46 -77.34
CA GLY A 164 -11.67 -3.27 -78.41
C GLY A 164 -10.84 -4.50 -78.77
N LEU A 165 -9.92 -4.94 -77.90
CA LEU A 165 -9.52 -6.35 -77.94
C LEU A 165 -10.73 -7.21 -77.57
N GLY A 166 -11.07 -8.12 -78.47
CA GLY A 166 -12.08 -9.14 -78.28
C GLY A 166 -11.57 -10.29 -77.41
N ASN A 167 -12.26 -11.44 -77.46
CA ASN A 167 -11.81 -12.64 -76.75
C ASN A 167 -10.38 -13.03 -77.16
N ILE A 168 -9.54 -13.33 -76.18
CA ILE A 168 -8.15 -13.77 -76.39
C ILE A 168 -8.06 -15.26 -76.10
N THR A 169 -7.58 -16.04 -77.07
CA THR A 169 -7.37 -17.48 -76.95
C THR A 169 -5.88 -17.80 -76.89
N LEU A 170 -5.44 -18.46 -75.82
CA LEU A 170 -4.06 -18.91 -75.58
C LEU A 170 -3.89 -20.37 -76.00
N GLY A 171 -3.29 -20.59 -77.17
CA GLY A 171 -3.22 -21.88 -77.88
C GLY A 171 -2.35 -22.98 -77.22
N GLY A 172 -1.71 -22.72 -76.08
CA GLY A 172 -0.95 -23.72 -75.33
C GLY A 172 -0.29 -23.16 -74.07
N ALA A 173 0.39 -24.04 -73.30
CA ALA A 173 0.99 -23.73 -71.99
C ALA A 173 1.93 -22.51 -71.99
N ASN A 174 2.63 -22.29 -73.12
CA ASN A 174 3.65 -21.26 -73.27
C ASN A 174 3.19 -20.12 -74.21
N ALA A 175 1.89 -20.04 -74.56
CA ALA A 175 1.35 -18.89 -75.27
C ALA A 175 1.27 -17.70 -74.29
N GLY A 176 1.87 -16.56 -74.63
CA GLY A 176 2.03 -15.42 -73.72
C GLY A 176 1.20 -14.20 -74.10
N LEU A 177 0.43 -13.65 -73.17
CA LEU A 177 -0.08 -12.29 -73.25
C LEU A 177 0.72 -11.42 -72.27
N ILE A 178 1.46 -10.44 -72.77
CA ILE A 178 2.28 -9.54 -71.97
C ILE A 178 1.69 -8.14 -72.04
N ILE A 179 1.21 -7.64 -70.90
CA ILE A 179 0.67 -6.30 -70.72
C ILE A 179 1.79 -5.43 -70.15
N GLN A 180 2.38 -4.61 -71.02
CA GLN A 180 3.41 -3.65 -70.65
C GLN A 180 3.12 -2.31 -71.34
N SER A 181 3.77 -1.25 -70.88
CA SER A 181 3.76 0.02 -71.59
C SER A 181 4.94 0.86 -71.17
N ALA A 182 5.45 1.68 -72.09
CA ALA A 182 6.39 2.74 -71.77
C ALA A 182 5.70 3.94 -71.09
N THR A 183 4.38 4.07 -71.24
CA THR A 183 3.56 5.09 -70.58
C THR A 183 2.88 4.50 -69.34
N PRO A 184 2.84 5.22 -68.21
CA PRO A 184 2.35 4.68 -66.93
C PRO A 184 0.81 4.62 -66.83
N ALA A 185 0.08 4.56 -67.94
CA ALA A 185 -1.38 4.52 -67.90
C ALA A 185 -1.89 3.09 -67.67
N LYS A 186 -3.02 2.99 -66.96
CA LYS A 186 -3.67 1.70 -66.69
C LYS A 186 -4.28 1.11 -67.97
N ILE A 187 -3.83 -0.08 -68.38
CA ILE A 187 -4.43 -0.82 -69.51
C ILE A 187 -5.68 -1.56 -69.04
N THR A 188 -6.77 -1.50 -69.80
CA THR A 188 -8.01 -2.25 -69.50
C THR A 188 -8.38 -3.18 -70.65
N LEU A 189 -8.54 -4.47 -70.34
CA LEU A 189 -9.07 -5.51 -71.21
C LEU A 189 -10.49 -5.85 -70.75
N THR A 190 -11.45 -5.79 -71.67
CA THR A 190 -12.88 -5.91 -71.37
C THR A 190 -13.41 -7.33 -71.55
N GLU A 191 -12.88 -8.06 -72.54
CA GLU A 191 -13.37 -9.38 -72.95
C GLU A 191 -12.63 -10.56 -72.30
N ASN A 192 -13.09 -11.79 -72.57
CA ASN A 192 -12.59 -12.99 -71.92
C ASN A 192 -11.21 -13.42 -72.43
N ILE A 193 -10.43 -14.04 -71.56
CA ILE A 193 -9.16 -14.69 -71.91
C ILE A 193 -9.30 -16.17 -71.58
N ASP A 194 -9.09 -17.06 -72.55
CA ASP A 194 -9.21 -18.51 -72.33
C ASP A 194 -8.02 -19.26 -72.95
N GLY A 195 -7.79 -20.50 -72.52
CA GLY A 195 -6.68 -21.32 -72.98
C GLY A 195 -5.56 -21.44 -71.95
N ARG A 196 -4.63 -22.38 -72.19
CA ARG A 196 -3.67 -22.85 -71.18
C ARG A 196 -2.45 -21.94 -71.01
N GLY A 197 -2.45 -20.69 -71.49
CA GLY A 197 -1.22 -19.87 -71.57
C GLY A 197 -0.86 -19.06 -70.32
N ILE A 198 0.05 -18.10 -70.50
CA ILE A 198 0.62 -17.24 -69.47
C ILE A 198 0.16 -15.79 -69.70
N ILE A 199 -0.38 -15.15 -68.67
CA ILE A 199 -0.74 -13.73 -68.67
C ILE A 199 0.23 -12.98 -67.77
N THR A 200 0.96 -12.01 -68.30
CA THR A 200 1.94 -11.21 -67.55
C THR A 200 1.53 -9.75 -67.53
N ALA A 201 1.37 -9.15 -66.36
CA ALA A 201 1.11 -7.72 -66.20
C ALA A 201 2.33 -7.03 -65.58
N ASN A 202 3.02 -6.19 -66.35
CA ASN A 202 4.20 -5.43 -65.90
C ASN A 202 3.89 -3.96 -65.57
N ILE A 203 2.68 -3.51 -65.90
CA ILE A 203 2.14 -2.19 -65.56
C ILE A 203 0.74 -2.37 -64.96
N ASP A 204 0.15 -1.28 -64.47
CA ASP A 204 -1.20 -1.32 -63.93
C ASP A 204 -2.19 -1.79 -65.01
N ALA A 205 -2.95 -2.84 -64.71
CA ALA A 205 -3.84 -3.47 -65.66
C ALA A 205 -5.17 -3.85 -65.01
N ALA A 206 -6.24 -3.87 -65.82
CA ALA A 206 -7.52 -4.46 -65.45
C ALA A 206 -7.96 -5.46 -66.52
N ILE A 207 -8.39 -6.64 -66.08
CA ILE A 207 -9.04 -7.65 -66.93
C ILE A 207 -10.44 -7.86 -66.38
N ASN A 208 -11.44 -7.35 -67.09
CA ASN A 208 -12.83 -7.38 -66.63
C ASN A 208 -13.57 -8.66 -67.08
N GLY A 209 -13.10 -9.33 -68.13
CA GLY A 209 -13.62 -10.61 -68.58
C GLY A 209 -13.23 -11.78 -67.68
N THR A 210 -13.82 -12.95 -67.93
CA THR A 210 -13.41 -14.20 -67.28
C THR A 210 -12.04 -14.65 -67.78
N ILE A 211 -11.28 -15.34 -66.92
CA ILE A 211 -9.99 -15.93 -67.27
C ILE A 211 -10.08 -17.45 -67.15
N GLY A 212 -9.72 -18.16 -68.20
CA GLY A 212 -9.59 -19.61 -68.24
C GLY A 212 -10.89 -20.37 -67.98
N ASN A 213 -12.04 -19.79 -68.36
CA ASN A 213 -13.37 -20.34 -68.05
C ASN A 213 -13.51 -21.82 -68.47
N VAL A 214 -13.11 -22.14 -69.72
CA VAL A 214 -13.09 -23.52 -70.23
C VAL A 214 -11.76 -24.19 -69.90
N ASN A 215 -10.63 -23.52 -70.18
CA ASN A 215 -9.29 -24.05 -69.96
C ASN A 215 -8.52 -23.11 -69.02
N PRO A 216 -8.18 -23.54 -67.79
CA PRO A 216 -7.40 -22.71 -66.87
C PRO A 216 -6.10 -22.23 -67.51
N ALA A 217 -5.77 -20.94 -67.32
CA ALA A 217 -4.47 -20.40 -67.69
C ALA A 217 -3.37 -21.21 -66.97
N ALA A 218 -2.23 -21.42 -67.61
CA ALA A 218 -1.08 -22.01 -66.92
C ALA A 218 -0.62 -21.09 -65.79
N GLN A 219 -0.55 -19.78 -66.05
CA GLN A 219 -0.04 -18.82 -65.08
C GLN A 219 -0.62 -17.42 -65.29
N ILE A 220 -0.88 -16.73 -64.19
CA ILE A 220 -0.99 -15.27 -64.14
C ILE A 220 0.26 -14.75 -63.42
N SER A 221 0.99 -13.80 -63.98
CA SER A 221 2.21 -13.22 -63.42
C SER A 221 2.03 -11.72 -63.25
N VAL A 222 2.15 -11.23 -62.02
CA VAL A 222 2.03 -9.80 -61.69
C VAL A 222 3.43 -9.28 -61.37
N GLY A 223 3.93 -8.38 -62.22
CA GLY A 223 5.20 -7.68 -62.06
C GLY A 223 5.11 -6.56 -61.03
N ALA A 224 5.92 -5.51 -61.19
CA ALA A 224 5.92 -4.33 -60.31
C ALA A 224 4.71 -3.41 -60.58
N SER A 225 3.50 -3.94 -60.41
CA SER A 225 2.26 -3.25 -60.75
C SER A 225 1.02 -3.80 -60.05
N THR A 226 -0.12 -3.11 -60.25
CA THR A 226 -1.43 -3.55 -59.82
C THR A 226 -2.19 -4.25 -60.95
N LEU A 227 -2.56 -5.53 -60.77
CA LEU A 227 -3.49 -6.25 -61.63
C LEU A 227 -4.87 -6.34 -60.96
N SER A 228 -5.87 -5.69 -61.56
CA SER A 228 -7.27 -5.80 -61.15
C SER A 228 -8.00 -6.85 -61.98
N LEU A 229 -8.61 -7.85 -61.34
CA LEU A 229 -9.41 -8.87 -62.01
C LEU A 229 -10.90 -8.69 -61.66
N GLY A 230 -11.68 -8.34 -62.69
CA GLY A 230 -13.12 -8.10 -62.62
C GLY A 230 -13.98 -9.28 -63.12
N GLY A 231 -13.37 -10.38 -63.56
CA GLY A 231 -14.10 -11.58 -63.97
C GLY A 231 -14.74 -12.31 -62.78
N ALA A 232 -15.94 -12.87 -62.98
CA ALA A 232 -16.60 -13.71 -61.97
C ALA A 232 -15.87 -15.06 -61.76
N VAL A 233 -15.23 -15.57 -62.81
CA VAL A 233 -14.46 -16.82 -62.80
C VAL A 233 -13.06 -16.52 -63.33
N ILE A 234 -12.05 -16.83 -62.52
CA ILE A 234 -10.64 -16.64 -62.82
C ILE A 234 -9.93 -17.94 -62.50
N LYS A 235 -9.64 -18.73 -63.54
CA LYS A 235 -8.97 -20.02 -63.40
C LYS A 235 -7.56 -19.94 -63.95
N ALA A 236 -6.59 -20.06 -63.05
CA ALA A 236 -5.19 -20.27 -63.39
C ALA A 236 -4.65 -21.48 -62.61
N THR A 237 -3.55 -22.09 -63.06
CA THR A 237 -2.87 -23.11 -62.26
C THR A 237 -2.09 -22.44 -61.13
N THR A 238 -1.36 -21.38 -61.46
CA THR A 238 -0.65 -20.52 -60.49
C THR A 238 -0.87 -19.04 -60.81
N THR A 239 -0.88 -18.21 -59.77
CA THR A 239 -0.84 -16.75 -59.86
C THR A 239 0.36 -16.25 -59.07
N ASN A 240 1.38 -15.75 -59.75
CA ASN A 240 2.64 -15.37 -59.14
C ASN A 240 2.74 -13.86 -58.98
N LEU A 241 3.05 -13.42 -57.77
CA LEU A 241 3.49 -12.07 -57.45
C LEU A 241 5.01 -12.07 -57.54
N THR A 242 5.55 -11.40 -58.56
CA THR A 242 6.96 -11.51 -58.95
C THR A 242 7.77 -10.26 -58.60
N ASN A 243 7.21 -9.32 -57.83
CA ASN A 243 7.90 -8.12 -57.35
C ASN A 243 7.37 -7.65 -55.99
N ALA A 244 8.17 -6.89 -55.24
CA ALA A 244 7.76 -6.22 -53.99
C ALA A 244 6.50 -5.35 -54.15
N ALA A 245 6.37 -4.66 -55.29
CA ALA A 245 5.24 -3.80 -55.61
C ALA A 245 4.07 -4.53 -56.30
N SER A 246 4.11 -5.86 -56.41
CA SER A 246 3.02 -6.63 -57.01
C SER A 246 1.75 -6.54 -56.17
N VAL A 247 0.66 -6.08 -56.76
CA VAL A 247 -0.66 -6.03 -56.12
C VAL A 247 -1.68 -6.74 -57.01
N LEU A 248 -2.30 -7.81 -56.50
CA LEU A 248 -3.42 -8.47 -57.15
C LEU A 248 -4.72 -8.07 -56.45
N THR A 249 -5.68 -7.53 -57.21
CA THR A 249 -6.98 -7.09 -56.66
C THR A 249 -8.13 -7.81 -57.36
N LEU A 250 -8.95 -8.54 -56.60
CA LEU A 250 -10.24 -9.06 -57.07
C LEU A 250 -11.34 -8.04 -56.79
N THR A 251 -11.99 -7.54 -57.85
CA THR A 251 -12.97 -6.46 -57.74
C THR A 251 -14.42 -6.92 -57.90
N ASN A 252 -14.66 -8.10 -58.50
CA ASN A 252 -16.01 -8.60 -58.74
C ASN A 252 -16.61 -9.28 -57.50
N ALA A 253 -17.89 -9.07 -57.25
CA ALA A 253 -18.64 -9.84 -56.27
C ALA A 253 -18.74 -11.31 -56.74
N ASN A 254 -18.48 -12.25 -55.83
CA ASN A 254 -18.39 -13.69 -56.09
C ASN A 254 -17.25 -14.08 -57.05
N ALA A 255 -16.18 -13.26 -57.13
CA ALA A 255 -14.99 -13.66 -57.89
C ALA A 255 -14.43 -14.97 -57.34
N VAL A 256 -14.34 -16.00 -58.18
CA VAL A 256 -13.70 -17.28 -57.84
C VAL A 256 -12.34 -17.34 -58.53
N LEU A 257 -11.29 -17.16 -57.75
CA LEU A 257 -9.91 -17.39 -58.18
C LEU A 257 -9.48 -18.80 -57.78
N THR A 258 -9.28 -19.67 -58.78
CA THR A 258 -8.76 -21.02 -58.57
C THR A 258 -7.29 -21.08 -58.93
N GLY A 259 -6.54 -21.94 -58.24
CA GLY A 259 -5.09 -22.08 -58.39
C GLY A 259 -4.32 -21.53 -57.20
N ALA A 260 -3.04 -21.88 -57.11
CA ALA A 260 -2.17 -21.36 -56.06
C ALA A 260 -1.84 -19.88 -56.32
N ILE A 261 -1.81 -19.06 -55.28
CA ILE A 261 -1.30 -17.68 -55.32
C ILE A 261 0.03 -17.69 -54.60
N ASP A 262 1.11 -17.25 -55.23
CA ASP A 262 2.44 -17.41 -54.67
C ASP A 262 3.33 -16.19 -54.87
N ASN A 263 4.23 -15.98 -53.93
CA ASN A 263 5.30 -14.99 -54.02
C ASN A 263 6.59 -15.70 -54.46
N THR A 264 7.06 -15.38 -55.66
CA THR A 264 8.24 -16.04 -56.27
C THR A 264 9.47 -15.12 -56.33
N THR A 265 9.54 -14.07 -55.51
CA THR A 265 10.63 -13.07 -55.52
C THR A 265 11.91 -13.52 -54.81
N GLY A 266 11.87 -14.66 -54.10
CA GLY A 266 13.02 -15.22 -53.38
C GLY A 266 13.15 -14.75 -51.92
N GLY A 267 12.17 -14.01 -51.39
CA GLY A 267 12.09 -13.63 -49.98
C GLY A 267 10.64 -13.55 -49.49
N ASP A 268 10.48 -13.63 -48.17
CA ASP A 268 9.19 -13.50 -47.48
C ASP A 268 8.66 -12.06 -47.48
N ASN A 269 7.38 -11.91 -47.16
CA ASN A 269 6.67 -10.65 -46.99
C ASN A 269 6.67 -9.76 -48.24
N VAL A 270 6.41 -10.35 -49.40
CA VAL A 270 6.36 -9.65 -50.69
C VAL A 270 5.04 -9.91 -51.42
N GLY A 271 4.47 -8.84 -51.97
CA GLY A 271 3.24 -8.89 -52.75
C GLY A 271 1.97 -8.78 -51.90
N VAL A 272 0.95 -8.14 -52.47
CA VAL A 272 -0.33 -7.88 -51.80
C VAL A 272 -1.46 -8.54 -52.58
N LEU A 273 -2.35 -9.24 -51.85
CA LEU A 273 -3.61 -9.77 -52.38
C LEU A 273 -4.79 -9.03 -51.74
N ASN A 274 -5.56 -8.30 -52.55
CA ASN A 274 -6.74 -7.56 -52.14
C ASN A 274 -8.02 -8.23 -52.64
N LEU A 275 -8.90 -8.61 -51.72
CA LEU A 275 -10.19 -9.22 -51.99
C LEU A 275 -11.30 -8.20 -51.71
N ASN A 276 -11.49 -7.27 -52.65
CA ASN A 276 -12.46 -6.18 -52.50
C ASN A 276 -13.89 -6.60 -52.88
N GLY A 277 -14.02 -7.58 -53.76
CA GLY A 277 -15.30 -8.16 -54.14
C GLY A 277 -15.97 -8.92 -52.99
N ALA A 278 -17.26 -8.67 -52.77
CA ALA A 278 -18.03 -9.44 -51.79
C ALA A 278 -18.01 -10.94 -52.14
N LEU A 279 -17.91 -11.84 -51.16
CA LEU A 279 -17.90 -13.30 -51.35
C LEU A 279 -16.81 -13.85 -52.31
N SER A 280 -15.65 -13.18 -52.39
CA SER A 280 -14.53 -13.66 -53.21
C SER A 280 -13.93 -14.97 -52.67
N GLN A 281 -13.75 -15.98 -53.52
CA GLN A 281 -13.21 -17.28 -53.12
C GLN A 281 -11.82 -17.51 -53.71
N VAL A 282 -10.91 -18.02 -52.88
CA VAL A 282 -9.58 -18.47 -53.30
C VAL A 282 -9.43 -19.95 -52.94
N THR A 283 -9.38 -20.82 -53.94
CA THR A 283 -9.44 -22.27 -53.69
C THR A 283 -8.08 -22.97 -53.60
N GLY A 284 -6.98 -22.28 -53.93
CA GLY A 284 -5.62 -22.83 -53.81
C GLY A 284 -4.86 -22.33 -52.58
N ASN A 285 -3.62 -22.82 -52.42
CA ASN A 285 -2.70 -22.33 -51.39
C ASN A 285 -2.32 -20.87 -51.66
N ILE A 286 -2.07 -20.12 -50.60
CA ILE A 286 -1.59 -18.73 -50.66
C ILE A 286 -0.19 -18.69 -50.03
N GLY A 287 0.80 -18.16 -50.76
CA GLY A 287 2.18 -17.99 -50.28
C GLY A 287 2.92 -19.31 -50.05
N ASN A 288 2.72 -20.30 -50.91
CA ASN A 288 3.30 -21.63 -50.71
C ASN A 288 4.83 -21.60 -50.63
N THR A 289 5.48 -20.88 -51.54
CA THR A 289 6.95 -20.74 -51.60
C THR A 289 7.43 -19.75 -50.54
N ASN A 290 6.97 -18.50 -50.58
CA ASN A 290 7.29 -17.44 -49.62
C ASN A 290 5.99 -16.74 -49.17
N SER A 291 5.98 -16.13 -47.99
CA SER A 291 4.82 -15.40 -47.49
C SER A 291 4.50 -14.16 -48.35
N LEU A 292 3.21 -13.86 -48.46
CA LEU A 292 2.75 -12.56 -48.96
C LEU A 292 2.97 -11.47 -47.90
N ALA A 293 3.16 -10.22 -48.34
CA ALA A 293 3.24 -9.07 -47.44
C ALA A 293 1.90 -8.83 -46.73
N GLU A 294 0.81 -8.92 -47.47
CA GLU A 294 -0.54 -8.65 -46.96
C GLU A 294 -1.59 -9.42 -47.76
N LEU A 295 -2.57 -9.95 -47.03
CA LEU A 295 -3.84 -10.42 -47.57
C LEU A 295 -4.96 -9.54 -46.99
N SER A 296 -5.54 -8.67 -47.80
CA SER A 296 -6.59 -7.76 -47.38
C SER A 296 -7.97 -8.28 -47.80
N VAL A 297 -8.88 -8.45 -46.84
CA VAL A 297 -10.27 -8.87 -47.07
C VAL A 297 -11.18 -7.67 -46.86
N GLY A 298 -11.84 -7.24 -47.95
CA GLY A 298 -12.82 -6.14 -47.97
C GLY A 298 -14.18 -6.56 -47.41
N ALA A 299 -15.28 -6.03 -47.96
CA ALA A 299 -16.66 -6.35 -47.54
C ALA A 299 -17.15 -7.76 -47.94
N GLY A 300 -16.24 -8.72 -48.04
CA GLY A 300 -16.49 -10.06 -48.57
C GLY A 300 -16.17 -11.19 -47.62
N LEU A 301 -16.63 -12.38 -48.00
CA LEU A 301 -16.25 -13.65 -47.41
C LEU A 301 -15.10 -14.23 -48.23
N LEU A 302 -13.92 -14.33 -47.64
CA LEU A 302 -12.83 -15.17 -48.13
C LEU A 302 -13.08 -16.60 -47.66
N GLN A 303 -13.34 -17.51 -48.60
CA GLN A 303 -13.26 -18.95 -48.33
C GLN A 303 -11.93 -19.45 -48.86
N VAL A 304 -11.10 -19.97 -47.96
CA VAL A 304 -9.86 -20.65 -48.33
C VAL A 304 -10.08 -22.16 -48.23
N GLN A 305 -9.75 -22.85 -49.32
CA GLN A 305 -9.80 -24.32 -49.41
C GLN A 305 -8.40 -24.96 -49.51
N GLY A 306 -7.35 -24.16 -49.68
CA GLY A 306 -5.96 -24.61 -49.66
C GLY A 306 -5.48 -25.00 -48.26
N GLY A 307 -4.43 -25.82 -48.19
CA GLY A 307 -3.87 -26.31 -46.92
C GLY A 307 -2.90 -25.32 -46.23
N VAL A 308 -2.53 -24.23 -46.92
CA VAL A 308 -1.56 -23.25 -46.44
C VAL A 308 -1.96 -21.84 -46.84
N VAL A 309 -1.90 -20.91 -45.89
CA VAL A 309 -2.02 -19.46 -46.11
C VAL A 309 -0.85 -18.76 -45.42
N LYS A 310 0.21 -18.48 -46.19
CA LYS A 310 1.34 -17.67 -45.72
C LYS A 310 1.17 -16.23 -46.17
N ALA A 311 0.77 -15.39 -45.24
CA ALA A 311 0.82 -13.94 -45.37
C ALA A 311 1.31 -13.39 -44.02
N ASN A 312 2.10 -12.31 -44.04
CA ASN A 312 2.53 -11.64 -42.81
C ASN A 312 1.33 -11.14 -41.98
N ALA A 313 0.32 -10.59 -42.67
CA ALA A 313 -0.94 -10.18 -42.07
C ALA A 313 -2.13 -10.52 -42.99
N ILE A 314 -3.19 -11.04 -42.38
CA ILE A 314 -4.53 -11.19 -42.98
C ILE A 314 -5.43 -10.12 -42.37
N ASN A 315 -5.67 -9.05 -43.12
CA ASN A 315 -6.37 -7.87 -42.65
C ASN A 315 -7.85 -7.92 -43.02
N LEU A 316 -8.73 -7.99 -42.02
CA LEU A 316 -10.18 -7.83 -42.14
C LEU A 316 -10.51 -6.34 -42.03
N THR A 317 -10.87 -5.70 -43.14
CA THR A 317 -10.93 -4.23 -43.23
C THR A 317 -12.34 -3.64 -43.11
N ASN A 318 -13.38 -4.47 -43.12
CA ASN A 318 -14.78 -4.07 -43.14
C ASN A 318 -15.62 -4.86 -42.11
N ASN A 319 -16.75 -4.32 -41.65
CA ASN A 319 -17.68 -5.02 -40.77
C ASN A 319 -18.19 -6.35 -41.37
N ALA A 320 -18.35 -6.42 -42.69
CA ALA A 320 -18.79 -7.63 -43.40
C ALA A 320 -17.62 -8.56 -43.79
N SER A 321 -16.37 -8.21 -43.45
CA SER A 321 -15.22 -9.07 -43.72
C SER A 321 -15.37 -10.38 -42.97
N ALA A 322 -15.23 -11.50 -43.68
CA ALA A 322 -15.21 -12.82 -43.07
C ALA A 322 -14.14 -13.67 -43.72
N VAL A 323 -13.43 -14.47 -42.93
CA VAL A 323 -12.55 -15.52 -43.41
C VAL A 323 -13.06 -16.86 -42.90
N THR A 324 -13.20 -17.83 -43.80
CA THR A 324 -13.60 -19.19 -43.46
C THR A 324 -12.58 -20.18 -43.99
N PHE A 325 -12.02 -20.96 -43.07
CA PHE A 325 -11.11 -22.05 -43.35
C PHE A 325 -11.88 -23.37 -43.27
N THR A 326 -12.12 -23.96 -44.44
CA THR A 326 -12.98 -25.14 -44.58
C THR A 326 -12.24 -26.45 -44.37
N ASN A 327 -10.99 -26.50 -44.81
CA ASN A 327 -10.07 -27.62 -44.62
C ASN A 327 -9.03 -27.27 -43.53
N PRO A 328 -8.30 -28.28 -43.02
CA PRO A 328 -7.13 -28.01 -42.20
C PRO A 328 -6.17 -27.04 -42.89
N VAL A 329 -5.79 -25.97 -42.19
CA VAL A 329 -4.94 -24.91 -42.75
C VAL A 329 -3.86 -24.49 -41.76
N VAL A 330 -2.68 -24.19 -42.29
CA VAL A 330 -1.62 -23.49 -41.56
C VAL A 330 -1.58 -22.04 -42.02
N VAL A 331 -1.85 -21.11 -41.09
CA VAL A 331 -1.77 -19.67 -41.26
C VAL A 331 -0.51 -19.16 -40.57
N THR A 332 0.48 -18.69 -41.34
CA THR A 332 1.81 -18.35 -40.77
C THR A 332 1.97 -16.88 -40.34
N GLY A 333 0.88 -16.13 -40.23
CA GLY A 333 0.88 -14.72 -39.80
C GLY A 333 -0.37 -14.35 -39.02
N ALA A 334 -0.50 -13.06 -38.69
CA ALA A 334 -1.62 -12.59 -37.89
C ALA A 334 -2.93 -12.57 -38.68
N ILE A 335 -4.05 -12.91 -38.03
CA ILE A 335 -5.39 -12.61 -38.52
C ILE A 335 -5.85 -11.38 -37.75
N ASP A 336 -5.98 -10.25 -38.44
CA ASP A 336 -6.16 -8.96 -37.78
C ASP A 336 -7.37 -8.21 -38.30
N ASN A 337 -7.91 -7.33 -37.46
CA ASN A 337 -8.92 -6.35 -37.82
C ASN A 337 -8.26 -4.96 -37.84
N THR A 338 -7.96 -4.48 -39.04
CA THR A 338 -7.40 -3.13 -39.26
C THR A 338 -8.48 -2.08 -39.55
N GLY A 339 -9.76 -2.47 -39.54
CA GLY A 339 -10.91 -1.58 -39.63
C GLY A 339 -11.31 -1.00 -38.27
N ASN A 340 -12.63 -0.80 -38.06
CA ASN A 340 -13.16 -0.43 -36.75
C ASN A 340 -13.16 -1.63 -35.78
N ALA A 341 -13.02 -1.40 -34.48
CA ALA A 341 -13.10 -2.45 -33.48
C ALA A 341 -14.41 -3.24 -33.55
N GLY A 342 -14.33 -4.57 -33.42
CA GLY A 342 -15.50 -5.46 -33.53
C GLY A 342 -15.93 -5.77 -34.97
N ASN A 343 -15.03 -5.56 -35.94
CA ASN A 343 -15.21 -6.00 -37.31
C ASN A 343 -14.53 -7.36 -37.54
N GLY A 344 -14.95 -8.07 -38.58
CA GLY A 344 -14.25 -9.28 -39.00
C GLY A 344 -14.71 -10.54 -38.27
N VAL A 345 -15.06 -11.58 -39.03
CA VAL A 345 -15.35 -12.92 -38.51
C VAL A 345 -14.31 -13.91 -39.02
N ALA A 346 -13.66 -14.65 -38.12
CA ALA A 346 -12.80 -15.78 -38.48
C ALA A 346 -13.48 -17.09 -38.11
N THR A 347 -13.66 -17.99 -39.07
CA THR A 347 -14.34 -19.28 -38.88
C THR A 347 -13.44 -20.43 -39.29
N PHE A 348 -13.21 -21.35 -38.37
CA PHE A 348 -12.40 -22.55 -38.58
C PHE A 348 -13.32 -23.77 -38.53
N THR A 349 -13.40 -24.53 -39.62
CA THR A 349 -14.19 -25.78 -39.68
C THR A 349 -13.35 -27.03 -39.92
N GLY A 350 -12.08 -26.85 -40.33
CA GLY A 350 -11.04 -27.88 -40.26
C GLY A 350 -10.00 -27.55 -39.18
N ALA A 351 -9.31 -28.57 -38.66
CA ALA A 351 -8.26 -28.37 -37.65
C ALA A 351 -7.16 -27.46 -38.19
N SER A 352 -6.90 -26.33 -37.53
CA SER A 352 -6.11 -25.23 -38.08
C SER A 352 -5.07 -24.73 -37.11
N THR A 353 -3.96 -24.22 -37.63
CA THR A 353 -2.91 -23.55 -36.85
C THR A 353 -2.77 -22.12 -37.33
N VAL A 354 -2.84 -21.16 -36.41
CA VAL A 354 -2.51 -19.75 -36.65
C VAL A 354 -1.27 -19.42 -35.84
N THR A 355 -0.13 -19.20 -36.49
CA THR A 355 1.13 -18.97 -35.77
C THR A 355 1.27 -17.55 -35.23
N GLY A 356 0.49 -16.60 -35.76
CA GLY A 356 0.45 -15.21 -35.28
C GLY A 356 -0.71 -14.92 -34.34
N ASN A 357 -0.85 -13.65 -33.97
CA ASN A 357 -1.97 -13.16 -33.18
C ASN A 357 -3.29 -13.20 -33.98
N ILE A 358 -4.39 -13.42 -33.28
CA ILE A 358 -5.76 -13.26 -33.79
C ILE A 358 -6.36 -12.03 -33.10
N GLY A 359 -6.56 -10.93 -33.85
CA GLY A 359 -7.07 -9.65 -33.35
C GLY A 359 -6.02 -8.73 -32.74
N ASN A 360 -4.89 -8.58 -33.43
CA ASN A 360 -3.74 -7.84 -32.93
C ASN A 360 -3.95 -6.32 -32.79
N THR A 361 -4.41 -5.65 -33.86
CA THR A 361 -4.61 -4.19 -33.90
C THR A 361 -5.91 -3.79 -33.23
N ASN A 362 -7.00 -4.47 -33.59
CA ASN A 362 -8.30 -4.32 -32.93
C ASN A 362 -8.92 -5.70 -32.70
N SER A 363 -9.82 -5.76 -31.71
CA SER A 363 -10.65 -6.94 -31.47
C SER A 363 -11.44 -7.35 -32.72
N LEU A 364 -11.40 -8.64 -33.08
CA LEU A 364 -12.30 -9.22 -34.08
C LEU A 364 -13.74 -9.25 -33.57
N ALA A 365 -14.74 -9.28 -34.44
CA ALA A 365 -16.13 -9.45 -34.05
C ALA A 365 -16.39 -10.82 -33.41
N THR A 366 -15.92 -11.88 -34.07
CA THR A 366 -16.13 -13.26 -33.64
C THR A 366 -15.07 -14.19 -34.18
N VAL A 367 -14.63 -15.14 -33.34
CA VAL A 367 -13.89 -16.33 -33.75
C VAL A 367 -14.75 -17.56 -33.51
N ASN A 368 -15.04 -18.32 -34.57
CA ASN A 368 -15.81 -19.56 -34.51
C ASN A 368 -14.87 -20.77 -34.62
N VAL A 369 -14.91 -21.66 -33.61
CA VAL A 369 -14.20 -22.93 -33.61
C VAL A 369 -15.17 -24.05 -33.97
N GLY A 370 -14.87 -24.79 -35.03
CA GLY A 370 -15.72 -25.83 -35.61
C GLY A 370 -15.88 -27.07 -34.73
N ALA A 371 -16.90 -27.87 -34.99
CA ALA A 371 -17.20 -29.04 -34.15
C ALA A 371 -16.10 -30.10 -34.30
N GLY A 372 -15.61 -30.64 -33.17
CA GLY A 372 -14.63 -31.72 -33.17
C GLY A 372 -13.24 -31.36 -33.72
N ILE A 373 -12.92 -30.06 -33.85
CA ILE A 373 -11.62 -29.61 -34.38
C ILE A 373 -10.76 -28.96 -33.29
N THR A 374 -9.44 -28.98 -33.53
CA THR A 374 -8.47 -28.18 -32.76
C THR A 374 -8.10 -26.93 -33.55
N LEU A 375 -8.24 -25.77 -32.93
CA LEU A 375 -7.61 -24.52 -33.36
C LEU A 375 -6.36 -24.29 -32.50
N GLN A 376 -5.19 -24.26 -33.11
CA GLN A 376 -3.95 -23.86 -32.44
C GLN A 376 -3.71 -22.37 -32.64
N ALA A 377 -3.59 -21.63 -31.54
CA ALA A 377 -3.23 -20.22 -31.51
C ALA A 377 -1.79 -20.08 -31.00
N GLY A 378 -0.88 -19.66 -31.88
CA GLY A 378 0.51 -19.37 -31.54
C GLY A 378 0.73 -17.98 -30.93
N GLY A 379 -0.35 -17.19 -30.81
CA GLY A 379 -0.33 -15.79 -30.37
C GLY A 379 -1.50 -15.43 -29.46
N ASN A 380 -1.67 -14.13 -29.21
CA ASN A 380 -2.85 -13.59 -28.52
C ASN A 380 -4.13 -13.90 -29.30
N LEU A 381 -5.24 -14.13 -28.59
CA LEU A 381 -6.58 -14.24 -29.17
C LEU A 381 -7.47 -13.16 -28.55
N ILE A 382 -7.74 -12.12 -29.33
CA ILE A 382 -8.48 -10.93 -28.91
C ILE A 382 -9.67 -10.73 -29.86
N THR A 383 -10.86 -10.99 -29.34
CA THR A 383 -12.12 -10.83 -30.06
C THR A 383 -13.24 -10.42 -29.12
N ASN A 384 -14.38 -9.97 -29.64
CA ASN A 384 -15.56 -9.70 -28.84
C ASN A 384 -16.27 -11.00 -28.45
N ASN A 385 -16.26 -12.01 -29.33
CA ASN A 385 -16.94 -13.28 -29.08
C ASN A 385 -16.12 -14.48 -29.57
N ILE A 386 -16.11 -15.56 -28.79
CA ILE A 386 -15.48 -16.83 -29.14
C ILE A 386 -16.55 -17.90 -29.05
N ASN A 387 -16.89 -18.51 -30.18
CA ASN A 387 -17.98 -19.47 -30.24
C ASN A 387 -17.45 -20.88 -30.47
N PHE A 388 -17.69 -21.76 -29.51
CA PHE A 388 -17.30 -23.15 -29.58
C PHE A 388 -18.46 -24.03 -30.04
N ARG A 389 -18.22 -24.85 -31.06
CA ARG A 389 -19.13 -25.94 -31.41
C ARG A 389 -18.81 -27.17 -30.56
N VAL A 390 -19.68 -28.18 -30.62
CA VAL A 390 -19.54 -29.41 -29.81
C VAL A 390 -18.18 -30.07 -30.03
N GLY A 391 -17.45 -30.33 -28.94
CA GLY A 391 -16.15 -31.02 -28.95
C GLY A 391 -15.01 -30.20 -29.57
N SER A 392 -15.13 -28.88 -29.61
CA SER A 392 -14.07 -27.99 -30.09
C SER A 392 -12.94 -27.87 -29.08
N THR A 393 -11.70 -27.87 -29.57
CA THR A 393 -10.49 -27.62 -28.78
C THR A 393 -9.81 -26.32 -29.23
N LEU A 394 -9.44 -25.47 -28.28
CA LEU A 394 -8.53 -24.35 -28.50
C LEU A 394 -7.22 -24.64 -27.77
N GLU A 395 -6.11 -24.63 -28.50
CA GLU A 395 -4.78 -24.89 -27.94
C GLU A 395 -3.91 -23.65 -28.11
N PHE A 396 -3.38 -23.12 -27.01
CA PHE A 396 -2.36 -22.09 -27.05
C PHE A 396 -0.99 -22.75 -26.98
N ASN A 397 -0.22 -22.69 -28.06
CA ASN A 397 1.10 -23.31 -28.18
C ASN A 397 2.18 -22.32 -28.65
N GLY A 398 2.00 -21.04 -28.30
CA GLY A 398 2.90 -19.96 -28.69
C GLY A 398 4.33 -20.18 -28.17
N PRO A 399 5.36 -19.85 -28.98
CA PRO A 399 6.76 -20.05 -28.61
C PRO A 399 7.20 -19.15 -27.46
N LEU A 400 8.27 -19.52 -26.76
CA LEU A 400 9.00 -18.59 -25.91
C LEU A 400 9.59 -17.46 -26.78
N ASP A 401 9.89 -16.31 -26.20
CA ASP A 401 10.64 -15.31 -26.95
C ASP A 401 12.03 -15.87 -27.33
N GLY A 402 12.66 -15.33 -28.38
CA GLY A 402 13.97 -15.80 -28.83
C GLY A 402 15.10 -15.65 -27.79
N GLY A 403 14.82 -15.07 -26.62
CA GLY A 403 15.71 -14.91 -25.47
C GLY A 403 15.38 -15.78 -24.25
N GLY A 404 14.33 -16.61 -24.31
CA GLY A 404 13.89 -17.48 -23.22
C GLY A 404 13.00 -16.83 -22.16
N ASN A 405 12.54 -15.58 -22.35
CA ASN A 405 11.57 -14.96 -21.44
C ASN A 405 10.16 -15.52 -21.65
N ILE A 406 9.37 -15.48 -20.57
CA ILE A 406 7.95 -15.84 -20.59
C ILE A 406 7.19 -14.77 -21.39
N ILE A 407 6.50 -15.20 -22.44
CA ILE A 407 5.53 -14.37 -23.15
C ILE A 407 4.16 -14.54 -22.49
N THR A 408 3.54 -13.43 -22.11
CA THR A 408 2.14 -13.41 -21.66
C THR A 408 1.21 -13.41 -22.86
N TYR A 409 0.37 -14.43 -22.97
CA TYR A 409 -0.69 -14.49 -23.99
C TYR A 409 -2.04 -14.08 -23.41
N GLY A 410 -2.73 -13.19 -24.12
CA GLY A 410 -4.08 -12.74 -23.78
C GLY A 410 -5.14 -13.56 -24.50
N PHE A 411 -6.10 -14.07 -23.74
CA PHE A 411 -7.31 -14.72 -24.20
C PHE A 411 -8.52 -13.86 -23.81
N LYS A 412 -9.03 -13.11 -24.78
CA LYS A 412 -10.05 -12.07 -24.55
C LYS A 412 -11.21 -12.23 -25.52
N GLY A 413 -12.42 -12.29 -24.96
CA GLY A 413 -13.69 -12.29 -25.68
C GLY A 413 -14.75 -13.10 -24.97
N ALA A 414 -16.02 -12.72 -25.17
CA ALA A 414 -17.14 -13.42 -24.58
C ALA A 414 -17.27 -14.83 -25.17
N ILE A 415 -17.13 -15.84 -24.32
CA ILE A 415 -17.19 -17.25 -24.68
C ILE A 415 -18.66 -17.67 -24.78
N VAL A 416 -19.04 -18.05 -25.99
CA VAL A 416 -20.33 -18.60 -26.34
C VAL A 416 -20.21 -20.12 -26.43
N ASN A 417 -21.10 -20.84 -25.75
CA ASN A 417 -21.10 -22.30 -25.65
C ASN A 417 -19.79 -22.88 -25.06
N GLY A 418 -19.24 -22.25 -24.01
CA GLY A 418 -18.03 -22.73 -23.34
C GLY A 418 -18.13 -24.17 -22.83
N ASN A 419 -19.34 -24.64 -22.54
CA ASN A 419 -19.62 -26.03 -22.15
C ASN A 419 -19.27 -27.08 -23.24
N ASN A 420 -18.97 -26.64 -24.47
CA ASN A 420 -18.49 -27.49 -25.55
C ASN A 420 -16.97 -27.47 -25.72
N ALA A 421 -16.27 -26.61 -24.99
CA ALA A 421 -14.89 -26.22 -25.24
C ALA A 421 -13.90 -26.96 -24.35
N THR A 422 -12.82 -27.45 -24.98
CA THR A 422 -11.58 -27.83 -24.31
C THR A 422 -10.53 -26.76 -24.57
N LEU A 423 -9.96 -26.18 -23.52
CA LEU A 423 -8.84 -25.24 -23.59
C LEU A 423 -7.56 -25.96 -23.18
N ASN A 424 -6.57 -26.04 -24.07
CA ASN A 424 -5.24 -26.56 -23.76
C ASN A 424 -4.25 -25.40 -23.61
N VAL A 425 -3.67 -25.26 -22.41
CA VAL A 425 -2.69 -24.23 -22.07
C VAL A 425 -1.30 -24.80 -22.23
N ASN A 426 -0.79 -24.79 -23.46
CA ASN A 426 0.54 -25.26 -23.84
C ASN A 426 1.52 -24.08 -24.05
N THR A 427 1.41 -23.08 -23.18
CA THR A 427 2.24 -21.88 -23.19
C THR A 427 2.48 -21.42 -21.75
N LYS A 428 3.61 -20.75 -21.50
CA LYS A 428 4.08 -20.45 -20.13
C LYS A 428 3.10 -19.62 -19.31
N LEU A 429 2.43 -18.65 -19.92
CA LEU A 429 1.45 -17.82 -19.23
C LEU A 429 0.31 -17.44 -20.17
N LEU A 430 -0.90 -17.88 -19.84
CA LEU A 430 -2.15 -17.53 -20.54
C LEU A 430 -3.11 -16.85 -19.57
N ILE A 431 -3.59 -15.66 -19.91
CA ILE A 431 -4.52 -14.88 -19.09
C ILE A 431 -5.86 -14.76 -19.80
N ALA A 432 -6.92 -15.26 -19.16
CA ALA A 432 -8.30 -15.09 -19.59
C ALA A 432 -8.90 -13.83 -18.94
N TYR A 433 -9.23 -12.83 -19.76
CA TYR A 433 -9.72 -11.52 -19.28
C TYR A 433 -11.24 -11.39 -19.24
N ASP A 434 -11.97 -12.30 -19.87
CA ASP A 434 -13.43 -12.22 -19.94
C ASP A 434 -14.09 -13.12 -18.88
N PRO A 435 -15.08 -12.64 -18.12
CA PRO A 435 -15.76 -13.41 -17.09
C PRO A 435 -16.35 -14.74 -17.56
N THR A 436 -16.74 -14.82 -18.82
CA THR A 436 -17.30 -16.04 -19.41
C THR A 436 -16.27 -17.17 -19.58
N ALA A 437 -14.98 -16.93 -19.32
CA ALA A 437 -13.96 -17.99 -19.25
C ALA A 437 -14.29 -19.07 -18.22
N GLY A 438 -14.99 -18.71 -17.14
CA GLY A 438 -15.49 -19.66 -16.16
C GLY A 438 -16.52 -20.67 -16.71
N THR A 439 -16.99 -20.50 -17.95
CA THR A 439 -17.95 -21.40 -18.62
C THR A 439 -17.31 -22.52 -19.44
N ILE A 440 -15.99 -22.52 -19.62
CA ILE A 440 -15.26 -23.53 -20.42
C ILE A 440 -15.43 -24.92 -19.77
N ALA A 441 -15.78 -25.95 -20.52
CA ALA A 441 -16.00 -27.28 -19.94
C ALA A 441 -14.72 -27.93 -19.39
N THR A 442 -13.60 -27.79 -20.10
CA THR A 442 -12.34 -28.42 -19.70
C THR A 442 -11.18 -27.48 -19.96
N ILE A 443 -10.33 -27.29 -18.95
CA ILE A 443 -9.10 -26.50 -19.04
C ILE A 443 -7.95 -27.42 -18.65
N ASN A 444 -7.06 -27.72 -19.59
CA ASN A 444 -5.87 -28.53 -19.38
C ASN A 444 -4.66 -27.61 -19.28
N ILE A 445 -4.10 -27.48 -18.07
CA ILE A 445 -2.88 -26.74 -17.80
C ILE A 445 -1.72 -27.72 -18.01
N LYS A 446 -0.92 -27.50 -19.06
CA LYS A 446 0.20 -28.38 -19.42
C LYS A 446 1.39 -28.18 -18.46
N ALA A 447 2.34 -29.10 -18.57
CA ALA A 447 3.57 -29.10 -17.78
C ALA A 447 4.24 -27.71 -17.67
N ASP A 448 4.54 -27.26 -16.45
CA ASP A 448 5.26 -26.00 -16.16
C ASP A 448 4.60 -24.73 -16.76
N ASN A 449 3.27 -24.71 -16.89
CA ASN A 449 2.52 -23.58 -17.45
C ASN A 449 1.55 -22.96 -16.43
N ASN A 450 1.23 -21.69 -16.63
CA ASN A 450 0.31 -20.93 -15.81
C ASN A 450 -0.92 -20.50 -16.61
N PHE A 451 -2.11 -20.83 -16.09
CA PHE A 451 -3.38 -20.30 -16.57
C PHE A 451 -3.99 -19.37 -15.53
N ALA A 452 -4.37 -18.17 -15.95
CA ALA A 452 -4.99 -17.18 -15.08
C ALA A 452 -6.44 -16.88 -15.47
N PHE A 453 -7.34 -16.95 -14.49
CA PHE A 453 -8.62 -16.25 -14.54
C PHE A 453 -8.43 -14.84 -13.98
N ASP A 454 -8.53 -13.82 -14.82
CA ASP A 454 -8.43 -12.42 -14.40
C ASP A 454 -9.84 -11.77 -14.37
N ALA A 455 -10.30 -11.47 -13.17
CA ALA A 455 -11.58 -10.83 -12.89
C ALA A 455 -11.58 -9.32 -13.17
N SER A 456 -10.53 -8.75 -13.79
CA SER A 456 -10.43 -7.31 -14.08
C SER A 456 -11.63 -6.74 -14.85
N ALA A 457 -12.26 -7.54 -15.70
CA ALA A 457 -13.45 -7.13 -16.47
C ALA A 457 -14.79 -7.39 -15.75
N GLY A 458 -14.78 -8.06 -14.60
CA GLY A 458 -15.96 -8.40 -13.81
C GLY A 458 -15.84 -9.78 -13.13
N ASP A 459 -16.81 -10.11 -12.29
CA ASP A 459 -16.83 -11.35 -11.51
C ASP A 459 -16.80 -12.61 -12.38
N VAL A 460 -15.89 -13.55 -12.09
CA VAL A 460 -15.79 -14.84 -12.79
C VAL A 460 -16.50 -15.90 -11.97
N THR A 461 -17.37 -16.70 -12.58
CA THR A 461 -17.95 -17.89 -11.93
C THR A 461 -17.41 -19.15 -12.59
N ILE A 462 -16.67 -19.96 -11.82
CA ILE A 462 -16.20 -21.30 -12.21
C ILE A 462 -17.38 -22.25 -12.07
N LEU A 463 -17.89 -22.79 -13.18
CA LEU A 463 -19.15 -23.53 -13.23
C LEU A 463 -19.07 -24.97 -12.69
N ASP A 464 -20.25 -25.50 -12.33
CA ASP A 464 -20.42 -26.90 -11.92
C ASP A 464 -20.20 -27.82 -13.13
N GLY A 465 -19.34 -28.82 -12.97
CA GLY A 465 -18.89 -29.71 -14.06
C GLY A 465 -17.73 -29.18 -14.92
N GLN A 466 -17.19 -27.97 -14.65
CA GLN A 466 -15.92 -27.53 -15.26
C GLN A 466 -14.77 -28.39 -14.69
N ALA A 467 -14.01 -29.02 -15.58
CA ALA A 467 -12.80 -29.75 -15.22
C ALA A 467 -11.56 -28.88 -15.43
N ILE A 468 -10.87 -28.52 -14.36
CA ILE A 468 -9.53 -27.90 -14.42
C ILE A 468 -8.52 -29.00 -14.13
N VAL A 469 -7.72 -29.35 -15.14
CA VAL A 469 -6.74 -30.44 -15.10
C VAL A 469 -5.36 -29.83 -15.05
N PHE A 470 -4.58 -30.22 -14.05
CA PHE A 470 -3.16 -29.93 -13.92
C PHE A 470 -2.40 -31.15 -14.42
N GLU A 471 -1.55 -31.01 -15.43
CA GLU A 471 -0.83 -32.16 -16.01
C GLU A 471 0.50 -32.46 -15.33
N ASP A 472 0.95 -31.59 -14.43
CA ASP A 472 2.16 -31.78 -13.62
C ASP A 472 2.12 -30.98 -12.30
N ALA A 473 3.11 -31.23 -11.43
CA ALA A 473 3.21 -30.55 -10.14
C ALA A 473 3.48 -29.04 -10.24
N ASN A 474 4.10 -28.55 -11.31
CA ASN A 474 4.39 -27.14 -11.57
C ASN A 474 3.32 -26.46 -12.44
N SER A 475 2.20 -27.13 -12.73
CA SER A 475 1.04 -26.50 -13.34
C SER A 475 0.44 -25.50 -12.35
N ILE A 476 0.26 -24.26 -12.79
CA ILE A 476 -0.22 -23.16 -11.94
C ILE A 476 -1.59 -22.69 -12.41
N LEU A 477 -2.53 -22.61 -11.47
CA LEU A 477 -3.78 -21.87 -11.66
C LEU A 477 -3.71 -20.56 -10.89
N THR A 478 -3.81 -19.45 -11.60
CA THR A 478 -3.86 -18.11 -11.02
C THR A 478 -5.30 -17.59 -11.01
N LEU A 479 -5.75 -17.09 -9.86
CA LEU A 479 -7.00 -16.37 -9.71
C LEU A 479 -6.63 -14.91 -9.39
N SER A 480 -6.99 -13.96 -10.26
CA SER A 480 -6.49 -12.59 -10.12
C SER A 480 -7.53 -11.51 -10.38
N ASN A 481 -7.23 -10.30 -9.89
CA ASN A 481 -7.89 -9.05 -10.24
C ASN A 481 -6.84 -7.94 -10.47
N LEU A 482 -6.02 -8.12 -11.51
CA LEU A 482 -4.80 -7.30 -11.68
C LEU A 482 -5.10 -5.82 -11.91
N THR A 483 -6.13 -5.52 -12.69
CA THR A 483 -6.44 -4.16 -13.20
C THR A 483 -7.90 -3.74 -13.04
N GLY A 484 -8.73 -4.52 -12.34
CA GLY A 484 -10.15 -4.21 -12.14
C GLY A 484 -10.35 -2.87 -11.42
N GLY A 485 -11.46 -2.17 -11.71
CA GLY A 485 -11.76 -0.85 -11.13
C GLY A 485 -12.21 -0.86 -9.66
N GLY A 486 -12.31 -2.04 -9.05
CA GLY A 486 -12.72 -2.28 -7.67
C GLY A 486 -12.43 -3.73 -7.27
N VAL A 487 -12.87 -4.13 -6.07
CA VAL A 487 -12.81 -5.53 -5.63
C VAL A 487 -13.76 -6.35 -6.49
N ASN A 488 -13.24 -7.37 -7.18
CA ASN A 488 -14.04 -8.32 -7.95
C ASN A 488 -13.98 -9.71 -7.32
N ASN A 489 -14.91 -10.57 -7.71
CA ASN A 489 -15.10 -11.88 -7.14
C ASN A 489 -14.72 -13.00 -8.12
N ILE A 490 -14.12 -14.08 -7.61
CA ILE A 490 -14.05 -15.38 -8.28
C ILE A 490 -14.90 -16.36 -7.47
N LEU A 491 -15.99 -16.82 -8.07
CA LEU A 491 -17.03 -17.62 -7.43
C LEU A 491 -16.95 -19.08 -7.88
N LEU A 492 -16.93 -20.01 -6.93
CA LEU A 492 -16.90 -21.45 -7.16
C LEU A 492 -18.32 -22.03 -7.14
N ALA A 493 -18.70 -22.68 -8.24
CA ALA A 493 -19.95 -23.44 -8.33
C ALA A 493 -19.82 -24.90 -7.88
N ALA A 494 -18.61 -25.46 -7.92
CA ALA A 494 -18.24 -26.79 -7.45
C ALA A 494 -16.87 -26.73 -6.74
N ASP A 495 -16.48 -27.83 -6.11
CA ASP A 495 -15.16 -27.94 -5.47
C ASP A 495 -14.04 -27.91 -6.51
N LEU A 496 -12.95 -27.22 -6.18
CA LEU A 496 -11.73 -27.21 -6.97
C LEU A 496 -10.78 -28.28 -6.43
N ALA A 497 -10.81 -29.46 -7.05
CA ALA A 497 -10.03 -30.60 -6.62
C ALA A 497 -8.54 -30.47 -6.97
N ALA A 498 -7.66 -30.91 -6.07
CA ALA A 498 -6.25 -31.08 -6.36
C ALA A 498 -6.02 -32.29 -7.30
N PRO A 499 -5.07 -32.20 -8.25
CA PRO A 499 -4.84 -33.21 -9.28
C PRO A 499 -4.33 -34.57 -8.75
N GLY A 500 -3.64 -34.57 -7.60
CA GLY A 500 -2.94 -35.73 -7.04
C GLY A 500 -2.36 -35.40 -5.67
N ALA A 501 -1.68 -36.36 -5.02
CA ALA A 501 -0.98 -36.09 -3.76
C ALA A 501 0.23 -35.20 -4.05
N ASN A 502 0.27 -33.99 -3.48
CA ASN A 502 1.38 -33.04 -3.59
C ASN A 502 1.61 -32.52 -5.02
N GLU A 503 0.54 -32.27 -5.78
CA GLU A 503 0.62 -31.83 -7.18
C GLU A 503 -0.24 -30.58 -7.41
N GLY A 504 0.27 -29.61 -8.18
CA GLY A 504 -0.42 -28.39 -8.58
C GLY A 504 -0.23 -27.21 -7.63
N GLN A 505 -0.12 -26.01 -8.21
CA GLN A 505 0.09 -24.77 -7.46
C GLN A 505 -1.02 -23.75 -7.75
N LEU A 506 -1.33 -22.94 -6.74
CA LEU A 506 -2.31 -21.87 -6.81
C LEU A 506 -1.66 -20.51 -6.54
N ILE A 507 -2.10 -19.48 -7.26
CA ILE A 507 -1.76 -18.08 -6.99
C ILE A 507 -3.04 -17.28 -6.89
N PHE A 508 -3.26 -16.59 -5.77
CA PHE A 508 -4.34 -15.62 -5.64
C PHE A 508 -3.74 -14.22 -5.61
N ASP A 509 -4.14 -13.37 -6.56
CA ASP A 509 -3.59 -12.03 -6.72
C ASP A 509 -4.69 -10.96 -6.74
N GLY A 510 -4.77 -10.19 -5.65
CA GLY A 510 -5.71 -9.09 -5.50
C GLY A 510 -5.49 -7.91 -6.45
N GLY A 511 -4.32 -7.81 -7.07
CA GLY A 511 -3.88 -6.61 -7.76
C GLY A 511 -4.02 -5.36 -6.88
N VAL A 512 -4.35 -4.22 -7.51
CA VAL A 512 -4.41 -2.93 -6.80
C VAL A 512 -5.66 -2.74 -5.94
N ASN A 513 -6.76 -3.43 -6.24
CA ASN A 513 -8.06 -3.17 -5.65
C ASN A 513 -8.62 -4.31 -4.80
N GLY A 514 -8.01 -5.49 -4.85
CA GLY A 514 -8.37 -6.66 -4.05
C GLY A 514 -9.18 -7.71 -4.82
N LEU A 515 -9.14 -8.95 -4.33
CA LEU A 515 -9.85 -10.10 -4.89
C LEU A 515 -10.62 -10.84 -3.79
N ASN A 516 -11.88 -11.16 -4.06
CA ASN A 516 -12.67 -12.06 -3.22
C ASN A 516 -12.77 -13.44 -3.87
N ILE A 517 -12.66 -14.49 -3.07
CA ILE A 517 -12.89 -15.88 -3.51
C ILE A 517 -14.01 -16.46 -2.65
N GLY A 518 -15.07 -16.96 -3.28
CA GLY A 518 -16.25 -17.44 -2.56
C GLY A 518 -17.08 -18.48 -3.29
N SER A 519 -18.19 -18.93 -2.71
CA SER A 519 -19.16 -19.75 -3.43
C SER A 519 -20.12 -18.90 -4.26
N ASN A 520 -20.54 -19.43 -5.41
CA ASN A 520 -21.61 -18.82 -6.21
C ASN A 520 -23.01 -19.00 -5.59
N VAL A 521 -23.17 -19.93 -4.63
CA VAL A 521 -24.42 -20.19 -3.92
C VAL A 521 -24.21 -19.92 -2.44
N ALA A 522 -24.79 -18.82 -1.96
CA ALA A 522 -24.69 -18.40 -0.57
C ALA A 522 -25.01 -19.54 0.41
N GLY A 523 -24.13 -19.74 1.41
CA GLY A 523 -24.28 -20.74 2.46
C GLY A 523 -23.97 -22.18 2.02
N THR A 524 -23.54 -22.40 0.77
CA THR A 524 -23.08 -23.71 0.32
C THR A 524 -21.57 -23.71 0.30
N VAL A 525 -20.96 -24.48 1.19
CA VAL A 525 -19.49 -24.56 1.29
C VAL A 525 -18.90 -25.17 0.01
N ARG A 526 -17.78 -24.64 -0.45
CA ARG A 526 -16.90 -25.22 -1.49
C ARG A 526 -15.52 -25.48 -0.93
N ASN A 527 -14.84 -26.46 -1.49
CA ASN A 527 -13.50 -26.83 -1.08
C ASN A 527 -12.52 -26.51 -2.22
N ILE A 528 -11.42 -25.85 -1.88
CA ILE A 528 -10.22 -25.78 -2.74
C ILE A 528 -9.22 -26.74 -2.12
N GLY A 529 -9.02 -27.89 -2.75
CA GLY A 529 -8.34 -29.02 -2.11
C GLY A 529 -9.29 -29.83 -1.22
N ASP A 530 -8.88 -30.13 0.01
CA ASP A 530 -9.40 -31.30 0.71
C ASP A 530 -10.78 -31.16 1.40
N ALA A 531 -11.77 -31.90 0.86
CA ALA A 531 -12.92 -32.48 1.57
C ALA A 531 -13.12 -33.98 1.21
N GLY A 532 -12.08 -34.80 1.44
CA GLY A 532 -12.01 -36.24 1.20
C GLY A 532 -10.90 -36.71 0.22
N GLY A 533 -9.88 -35.89 -0.05
CA GLY A 533 -8.85 -36.10 -1.09
C GLY A 533 -7.48 -35.46 -0.80
N ASN A 534 -6.79 -34.99 -1.86
CA ASN A 534 -5.44 -34.42 -1.80
C ASN A 534 -5.45 -32.90 -1.61
N LYS A 535 -4.33 -32.34 -1.14
CA LYS A 535 -4.10 -30.89 -1.02
C LYS A 535 -3.29 -30.37 -2.22
N PHE A 536 -3.44 -29.09 -2.55
CA PHE A 536 -2.51 -28.41 -3.46
C PHE A 536 -1.16 -28.21 -2.77
N GLU A 537 -0.07 -28.25 -3.53
CA GLU A 537 1.28 -28.13 -2.96
C GLU A 537 1.51 -26.73 -2.37
N ASN A 538 1.27 -25.69 -3.17
CA ASN A 538 1.50 -24.31 -2.75
C ASN A 538 0.28 -23.44 -3.05
N LEU A 539 -0.02 -22.52 -2.13
CA LEU A 539 -0.84 -21.35 -2.39
C LEU A 539 -0.03 -20.09 -2.11
N PHE A 540 0.15 -19.26 -3.14
CA PHE A 540 0.77 -17.94 -3.01
C PHE A 540 -0.30 -16.86 -2.96
N ILE A 541 -0.25 -16.00 -1.94
CA ILE A 541 -1.11 -14.83 -1.82
C ILE A 541 -0.33 -13.56 -2.16
N ASN A 542 -0.82 -12.81 -3.13
CA ASN A 542 -0.29 -11.51 -3.55
C ASN A 542 -1.34 -10.41 -3.34
N HIS A 543 -0.90 -9.25 -2.86
CA HIS A 543 -1.75 -8.09 -2.62
C HIS A 543 -2.93 -8.38 -1.67
N VAL A 544 -4.11 -7.82 -1.91
CA VAL A 544 -5.28 -7.94 -1.01
C VAL A 544 -6.19 -9.09 -1.46
N VAL A 545 -6.30 -10.15 -0.68
CA VAL A 545 -7.16 -11.31 -1.00
C VAL A 545 -8.05 -11.64 0.19
N THR A 546 -9.35 -11.81 -0.05
CA THR A 546 -10.33 -12.25 0.95
C THR A 546 -11.01 -13.54 0.51
N ILE A 547 -11.04 -14.54 1.39
CA ILE A 547 -11.78 -15.80 1.19
C ILE A 547 -13.00 -15.77 2.10
N THR A 548 -14.18 -15.91 1.50
CA THR A 548 -15.46 -15.89 2.22
C THR A 548 -15.66 -17.15 3.04
N ASP A 549 -16.61 -17.11 3.97
CA ASP A 549 -16.91 -18.15 4.96
C ASP A 549 -17.49 -19.46 4.37
N ASP A 550 -17.73 -19.48 3.06
CA ASP A 550 -18.22 -20.62 2.30
C ASP A 550 -17.15 -21.30 1.43
N VAL A 551 -15.86 -21.03 1.68
CA VAL A 551 -14.74 -21.71 0.99
C VAL A 551 -13.72 -22.29 1.97
N ASN A 552 -13.61 -23.61 2.06
CA ASN A 552 -12.54 -24.28 2.81
C ASN A 552 -11.28 -24.43 1.97
N LEU A 553 -10.12 -24.32 2.60
CA LEU A 553 -8.82 -24.50 1.97
C LEU A 553 -8.10 -25.75 2.49
N GLY A 554 -7.66 -26.61 1.56
CA GLY A 554 -6.73 -27.71 1.80
C GLY A 554 -5.46 -27.55 0.97
N ILE A 555 -4.39 -27.02 1.59
CA ILE A 555 -3.11 -26.66 0.97
C ILE A 555 -1.97 -27.29 1.79
N HIS A 556 -0.84 -27.69 1.21
CA HIS A 556 0.33 -28.05 2.01
C HIS A 556 0.98 -26.79 2.57
N ASP A 557 1.54 -25.95 1.68
CA ASP A 557 2.24 -24.73 2.05
C ASP A 557 1.48 -23.46 1.60
N LEU A 558 1.05 -22.65 2.56
CA LEU A 558 0.55 -21.30 2.30
C LEU A 558 1.69 -20.29 2.44
N VAL A 559 1.95 -19.52 1.39
CA VAL A 559 2.93 -18.43 1.38
C VAL A 559 2.23 -17.11 1.15
N ILE A 560 2.28 -16.22 2.14
CA ILE A 560 1.75 -14.87 2.06
C ILE A 560 2.91 -13.93 1.76
N ASN A 561 2.95 -13.40 0.52
CA ASN A 561 4.08 -12.62 0.02
C ASN A 561 4.12 -11.20 0.58
N ASP A 562 5.26 -10.54 0.44
CA ASP A 562 5.49 -9.19 0.96
C ASP A 562 4.40 -8.20 0.52
N ASN A 563 3.94 -7.38 1.47
CA ASN A 563 2.87 -6.40 1.35
C ASN A 563 1.50 -6.99 1.01
N ALA A 564 1.30 -8.31 1.11
CA ALA A 564 -0.01 -8.91 0.98
C ALA A 564 -0.86 -8.69 2.25
N ASP A 565 -2.17 -8.64 2.04
CA ASP A 565 -3.21 -8.59 3.05
C ASP A 565 -4.19 -9.72 2.76
N PHE A 566 -4.02 -10.83 3.48
CA PHE A 566 -4.83 -12.02 3.29
C PHE A 566 -5.86 -12.15 4.40
N THR A 567 -7.15 -12.25 4.06
CA THR A 567 -8.22 -12.52 5.02
C THR A 567 -8.90 -13.84 4.71
N SER A 568 -9.07 -14.70 5.72
CA SER A 568 -9.84 -15.95 5.62
C SER A 568 -10.88 -16.04 6.73
N SER A 569 -12.08 -16.52 6.40
CA SER A 569 -13.18 -16.70 7.37
C SER A 569 -13.61 -18.17 7.53
N THR A 570 -12.76 -19.12 7.15
CA THR A 570 -13.06 -20.55 7.15
C THR A 570 -11.99 -21.39 7.83
N ALA A 571 -12.32 -22.67 8.05
CA ALA A 571 -11.37 -23.65 8.59
C ALA A 571 -10.20 -23.83 7.62
N PHE A 572 -9.01 -23.54 8.12
CA PHE A 572 -7.79 -23.49 7.33
C PHE A 572 -6.99 -24.79 7.51
N ASN A 573 -7.04 -25.71 6.55
CA ASN A 573 -6.31 -26.99 6.62
C ASN A 573 -5.01 -26.90 5.82
N ALA A 574 -4.02 -26.18 6.35
CA ALA A 574 -2.64 -26.26 5.84
C ALA A 574 -1.67 -26.98 6.76
N ASP A 575 -0.58 -27.48 6.16
CA ASP A 575 0.50 -28.12 6.90
C ASP A 575 1.51 -27.08 7.41
N ALA A 576 1.80 -26.06 6.59
CA ALA A 576 2.63 -24.91 6.98
C ALA A 576 2.05 -23.58 6.43
N ILE A 577 2.29 -22.50 7.18
CA ILE A 577 1.91 -21.13 6.82
C ILE A 577 3.12 -20.23 7.01
N GLN A 578 3.62 -19.66 5.93
CA GLN A 578 4.67 -18.66 5.96
C GLN A 578 4.08 -17.26 5.76
N ILE A 579 4.30 -16.39 6.74
CA ILE A 579 3.95 -14.97 6.67
C ILE A 579 5.26 -14.19 6.47
N ASN A 580 5.45 -13.61 5.28
CA ASN A 580 6.58 -12.72 5.00
C ASN A 580 6.30 -11.31 5.54
N ASN A 581 6.76 -10.23 4.90
CA ASN A 581 6.42 -8.88 5.35
C ASN A 581 4.96 -8.51 5.00
N ALA A 582 4.00 -9.19 5.60
CA ALA A 582 2.60 -9.22 5.19
C ALA A 582 1.64 -9.38 6.38
N THR A 583 0.34 -9.23 6.14
CA THR A 583 -0.70 -9.47 7.16
C THR A 583 -1.58 -10.66 6.78
N TYR A 584 -1.72 -11.60 7.70
CA TYR A 584 -2.71 -12.67 7.64
C TYR A 584 -3.82 -12.46 8.67
N ARG A 585 -5.07 -12.36 8.23
CA ARG A 585 -6.25 -12.22 9.09
C ARG A 585 -7.07 -13.51 9.08
N ILE A 586 -7.25 -14.09 10.26
CA ILE A 586 -8.20 -15.18 10.50
C ILE A 586 -9.39 -14.57 11.21
N ASP A 587 -10.54 -14.57 10.53
CA ASP A 587 -11.74 -13.87 10.98
C ASP A 587 -12.90 -14.82 11.28
N ALA A 588 -13.26 -14.93 12.55
CA ALA A 588 -14.37 -15.75 13.02
C ALA A 588 -15.77 -15.13 12.78
N ASN A 589 -15.92 -14.26 11.77
CA ASN A 589 -17.20 -13.61 11.44
C ASN A 589 -18.33 -14.63 11.22
N GLY A 590 -18.07 -15.64 10.37
CA GLY A 590 -19.01 -16.68 9.96
C GLY A 590 -19.35 -17.71 11.04
N GLY A 591 -18.52 -17.82 12.09
CA GLY A 591 -18.68 -18.82 13.14
C GLY A 591 -17.41 -19.03 13.94
N ASP A 592 -17.45 -19.91 14.93
CA ASP A 592 -16.24 -20.33 15.63
C ASP A 592 -15.32 -21.08 14.66
N LEU A 593 -14.02 -20.83 14.76
CA LEU A 593 -13.01 -21.39 13.87
C LEU A 593 -12.07 -22.33 14.63
N ASN A 594 -11.70 -23.42 13.97
CA ASN A 594 -10.62 -24.29 14.40
C ASN A 594 -9.48 -24.14 13.40
N VAL A 595 -8.33 -23.66 13.87
CA VAL A 595 -7.10 -23.57 13.09
C VAL A 595 -6.26 -24.81 13.47
N PRO A 596 -6.25 -25.87 12.66
CA PRO A 596 -5.47 -27.08 12.93
C PRO A 596 -3.97 -26.76 13.04
N ALA A 597 -3.20 -27.76 13.49
CA ALA A 597 -1.81 -27.68 13.94
C ALA A 597 -0.75 -27.31 12.88
N ALA A 598 -1.05 -26.39 11.96
CA ALA A 598 -0.13 -25.86 10.98
C ALA A 598 1.01 -25.11 11.68
N ASN A 599 2.25 -25.28 11.19
CA ASN A 599 3.35 -24.43 11.62
C ASN A 599 3.17 -23.03 11.01
N ILE A 600 2.80 -22.04 11.84
CA ILE A 600 2.79 -20.64 11.41
C ILE A 600 4.18 -20.05 11.65
N GLU A 601 4.88 -19.73 10.57
CA GLU A 601 6.22 -19.20 10.56
C GLU A 601 6.20 -17.72 10.15
N PHE A 602 6.73 -16.86 11.02
CA PHE A 602 7.01 -15.46 10.70
C PHE A 602 8.39 -15.36 10.06
N ALA A 603 8.46 -14.96 8.79
CA ALA A 603 9.72 -14.80 8.04
C ALA A 603 10.27 -13.36 8.06
N HIS A 604 9.56 -12.43 8.73
CA HIS A 604 9.97 -11.04 8.88
C HIS A 604 9.53 -10.47 10.24
N ALA A 605 10.19 -9.41 10.71
CA ALA A 605 9.85 -8.77 11.98
C ALA A 605 8.46 -8.10 11.96
N ASP A 606 8.08 -7.52 10.83
CA ASP A 606 6.81 -6.82 10.63
C ASP A 606 5.70 -7.75 10.10
N ALA A 607 5.96 -9.07 10.02
CA ALA A 607 4.96 -10.06 9.65
C ALA A 607 3.85 -10.12 10.71
N GLU A 608 2.58 -10.01 10.31
CA GLU A 608 1.46 -9.90 11.26
C GLU A 608 0.44 -11.03 11.07
N LEU A 609 0.12 -11.72 12.16
CA LEU A 609 -1.05 -12.60 12.26
C LEU A 609 -2.14 -11.91 13.09
N VAL A 610 -3.28 -11.63 12.46
CA VAL A 610 -4.45 -11.06 13.11
C VAL A 610 -5.49 -12.15 13.34
N LEU A 611 -5.79 -12.44 14.60
CA LEU A 611 -6.91 -13.28 14.99
C LEU A 611 -8.06 -12.35 15.40
N GLN A 612 -9.19 -12.39 14.68
CA GLN A 612 -10.24 -11.39 14.87
C GLN A 612 -11.66 -11.94 14.94
N ASN A 613 -12.50 -11.17 15.64
CA ASN A 613 -13.95 -11.29 15.62
C ASN A 613 -14.55 -9.95 15.15
N ILE A 614 -14.99 -9.89 13.89
CA ILE A 614 -15.75 -8.75 13.37
C ILE A 614 -17.27 -8.94 13.46
N SER A 615 -17.74 -10.07 14.00
CA SER A 615 -19.17 -10.34 14.16
C SER A 615 -19.81 -9.24 14.98
N ASN A 616 -20.92 -8.69 14.49
CA ASN A 616 -21.73 -7.71 15.23
C ASN A 616 -22.79 -8.38 16.12
N ALA A 617 -22.97 -9.70 15.98
CA ALA A 617 -24.06 -10.44 16.60
C ALA A 617 -23.58 -11.34 17.74
N ASN A 618 -22.40 -11.94 17.61
CA ASN A 618 -22.01 -13.07 18.46
C ASN A 618 -20.60 -12.93 19.03
N ASP A 619 -20.40 -13.54 20.19
CA ASP A 619 -19.07 -13.89 20.67
C ASP A 619 -18.51 -15.01 19.81
N ARG A 620 -17.19 -15.05 19.68
CA ARG A 620 -16.49 -16.00 18.83
C ARG A 620 -15.29 -16.60 19.53
N THR A 621 -15.01 -17.84 19.16
CA THR A 621 -13.85 -18.59 19.59
C THR A 621 -13.00 -18.97 18.39
N ILE A 622 -11.71 -18.69 18.46
CA ILE A 622 -10.70 -19.25 17.56
C ILE A 622 -9.89 -20.25 18.39
N THR A 623 -10.00 -21.52 18.04
CA THR A 623 -9.25 -22.61 18.67
C THR A 623 -8.00 -22.89 17.85
N LEU A 624 -6.84 -22.82 18.47
CA LEU A 624 -5.55 -23.06 17.82
C LEU A 624 -5.07 -24.48 18.17
N GLY A 625 -4.66 -25.25 17.16
CA GLY A 625 -4.19 -26.63 17.32
C GLY A 625 -2.71 -26.79 17.66
N ALA A 626 -1.91 -25.73 17.50
CA ALA A 626 -0.47 -25.73 17.75
C ALA A 626 0.02 -24.38 18.31
N ASP A 627 1.22 -24.40 18.90
CA ASP A 627 1.94 -23.19 19.32
C ASP A 627 2.29 -22.31 18.09
N ILE A 628 2.40 -21.00 18.31
CA ILE A 628 2.79 -20.03 17.27
C ILE A 628 4.23 -19.61 17.53
N ASP A 629 5.17 -20.01 16.67
CA ASP A 629 6.60 -19.80 16.87
C ASP A 629 7.22 -18.99 15.73
N PRO A 630 7.92 -17.86 16.01
CA PRO A 630 8.67 -17.15 14.99
C PRO A 630 9.98 -17.89 14.64
N ASN A 631 10.52 -17.62 13.45
CA ASN A 631 11.77 -18.23 12.99
C ASN A 631 12.98 -17.75 13.80
N ASN A 632 13.01 -16.46 14.17
CA ASN A 632 14.01 -15.89 15.06
C ASN A 632 13.36 -15.16 16.26
N ASP A 633 14.18 -14.86 17.27
CA ASP A 633 13.75 -14.03 18.40
C ASP A 633 13.41 -12.61 17.90
N ASP A 634 12.32 -12.04 18.40
CA ASP A 634 11.80 -10.71 18.05
C ASP A 634 11.29 -10.56 16.60
N GLU A 635 10.90 -11.68 15.97
CA GLU A 635 10.14 -11.68 14.72
C GLU A 635 8.64 -11.91 14.97
N GLY A 636 7.80 -11.38 14.08
CA GLY A 636 6.35 -11.60 14.10
C GLY A 636 5.57 -10.79 15.14
N ILE A 637 4.40 -10.33 14.71
CA ILE A 637 3.41 -9.66 15.54
C ILE A 637 2.12 -10.49 15.52
N VAL A 638 1.57 -10.75 16.71
CA VAL A 638 0.23 -11.37 16.82
C VAL A 638 -0.76 -10.34 17.34
N THR A 639 -1.78 -10.04 16.55
CA THR A 639 -2.85 -9.11 16.90
C THR A 639 -4.13 -9.87 17.24
N LEU A 640 -4.65 -9.65 18.43
CA LEU A 640 -5.94 -10.18 18.90
C LEU A 640 -6.97 -9.05 18.85
N ASN A 641 -7.90 -9.13 17.90
CA ASN A 641 -8.80 -8.03 17.58
C ASN A 641 -10.29 -8.39 17.78
N SER A 642 -10.89 -7.87 18.84
CA SER A 642 -12.32 -8.00 19.11
C SER A 642 -13.01 -6.70 18.72
N VAL A 643 -13.52 -6.60 17.49
CA VAL A 643 -13.84 -5.29 16.88
C VAL A 643 -15.02 -4.60 17.56
N ASN A 644 -16.12 -5.32 17.76
CA ASN A 644 -17.40 -4.71 18.18
C ASN A 644 -17.60 -4.71 19.69
N ALA A 645 -18.06 -3.58 20.23
CA ALA A 645 -18.38 -3.43 21.64
C ALA A 645 -19.46 -4.43 22.11
N GLY A 646 -19.26 -5.01 23.30
CA GLY A 646 -20.16 -6.00 23.88
C GLY A 646 -20.10 -7.38 23.21
N ARG A 647 -19.16 -7.60 22.29
CA ARG A 647 -18.78 -8.94 21.79
C ARG A 647 -17.48 -9.38 22.43
N LYS A 648 -17.17 -10.67 22.33
CA LYS A 648 -15.93 -11.27 22.82
C LYS A 648 -15.22 -12.06 21.72
N LEU A 649 -13.89 -11.95 21.66
CA LEU A 649 -13.03 -12.91 20.99
C LEU A 649 -12.35 -13.76 22.06
N THR A 650 -12.51 -15.07 21.99
CA THR A 650 -11.82 -16.04 22.85
C THR A 650 -10.79 -16.79 22.01
N ILE A 651 -9.55 -16.83 22.47
CA ILE A 651 -8.50 -17.69 21.92
C ILE A 651 -8.39 -18.92 22.82
N ASP A 652 -8.55 -20.10 22.23
CA ASP A 652 -8.51 -21.40 22.93
C ASP A 652 -7.47 -22.33 22.31
N GLY A 653 -7.19 -23.46 22.97
CA GLY A 653 -6.24 -24.49 22.54
C GLY A 653 -5.11 -24.77 23.54
N GLY A 654 -4.96 -23.93 24.57
CA GLY A 654 -3.89 -24.07 25.57
C GLY A 654 -2.49 -23.87 24.99
N VAL A 655 -2.38 -23.11 23.91
CA VAL A 655 -1.16 -22.90 23.13
C VAL A 655 -0.28 -21.78 23.70
N THR A 656 0.97 -21.75 23.28
CA THR A 656 1.95 -20.71 23.57
C THR A 656 2.20 -19.86 22.33
N PHE A 657 2.24 -18.54 22.50
CA PHE A 657 2.71 -17.61 21.49
C PHE A 657 4.18 -17.30 21.79
N GLY A 658 5.08 -17.83 20.97
CA GLY A 658 6.53 -17.72 21.09
C GLY A 658 7.20 -18.78 21.97
N ARG A 659 6.95 -20.07 21.78
CA ARG A 659 7.49 -21.17 22.60
C ARG A 659 9.01 -21.21 22.64
N ALA A 660 9.67 -21.48 21.51
CA ALA A 660 11.13 -21.60 21.45
C ALA A 660 11.83 -20.25 21.27
N LYS A 661 11.16 -19.33 20.59
CA LYS A 661 11.62 -18.01 20.19
C LYS A 661 10.57 -16.98 20.57
N ARG A 662 10.97 -15.85 21.13
CA ARG A 662 10.00 -14.83 21.55
C ARG A 662 9.48 -14.03 20.36
N LEU A 663 8.18 -13.72 20.36
CA LEU A 663 7.58 -12.81 19.38
C LEU A 663 8.01 -11.36 19.61
N GLN A 664 8.03 -10.55 18.57
CA GLN A 664 8.29 -9.11 18.68
C GLN A 664 7.25 -8.41 19.58
N ALA A 665 5.97 -8.63 19.28
CA ALA A 665 4.88 -8.00 19.98
C ALA A 665 3.60 -8.84 19.94
N ILE A 666 2.77 -8.67 20.97
CA ILE A 666 1.37 -9.11 20.97
C ILE A 666 0.49 -7.87 21.19
N LYS A 667 -0.44 -7.65 20.27
CA LYS A 667 -1.31 -6.49 20.28
C LYS A 667 -2.75 -6.88 20.58
N PHE A 668 -3.37 -6.19 21.53
CA PHE A 668 -4.78 -6.34 21.86
C PHE A 668 -5.54 -5.14 21.28
N GLN A 669 -6.54 -5.39 20.43
CA GLN A 669 -7.29 -4.36 19.71
C GLN A 669 -8.80 -4.51 19.79
N GLY A 670 -9.48 -3.39 19.52
CA GLY A 670 -10.92 -3.34 19.30
C GLY A 670 -11.74 -3.00 20.55
N ALA A 671 -13.06 -2.91 20.39
CA ALA A 671 -13.98 -2.49 21.44
C ALA A 671 -14.66 -3.63 22.21
N GLY A 672 -14.56 -4.86 21.69
CA GLY A 672 -15.04 -6.05 22.35
C GLY A 672 -14.05 -6.57 23.41
N ASN A 673 -14.53 -7.46 24.27
CA ASN A 673 -13.71 -8.13 25.28
C ASN A 673 -12.80 -9.17 24.62
N LEU A 674 -11.67 -9.46 25.27
CA LEU A 674 -10.68 -10.43 24.82
C LEU A 674 -10.49 -11.50 25.90
N GLY A 675 -10.64 -12.77 25.53
CA GLY A 675 -10.46 -13.92 26.40
C GLY A 675 -9.24 -14.74 25.99
N THR A 676 -8.21 -14.75 26.82
CA THR A 676 -6.95 -15.46 26.56
C THR A 676 -6.57 -16.39 27.71
N VAL A 677 -7.57 -16.93 28.40
CA VAL A 677 -7.37 -17.83 29.54
C VAL A 677 -6.66 -19.10 29.05
N GLY A 678 -5.56 -19.47 29.70
CA GLY A 678 -4.77 -20.65 29.34
C GLY A 678 -3.75 -20.44 28.22
N ILE A 679 -3.66 -19.23 27.66
CA ILE A 679 -2.65 -18.87 26.66
C ILE A 679 -1.41 -18.32 27.35
N THR A 680 -0.23 -18.78 26.93
CA THR A 680 1.06 -18.27 27.41
C THR A 680 1.66 -17.33 26.37
N PHE A 681 2.11 -16.15 26.81
CA PHE A 681 2.72 -15.14 25.97
C PHE A 681 4.22 -15.04 26.24
N ASN A 682 5.03 -15.44 25.28
CA ASN A 682 6.47 -15.17 25.26
C ASN A 682 6.77 -14.17 24.13
N THR A 683 6.79 -12.91 24.52
CA THR A 683 7.01 -11.77 23.61
C THR A 683 7.86 -10.71 24.30
N ALA A 684 8.51 -9.84 23.52
CA ALA A 684 9.18 -8.66 24.07
C ALA A 684 8.17 -7.61 24.57
N ASN A 685 7.07 -7.40 23.84
CA ASN A 685 6.12 -6.32 24.13
C ASN A 685 4.65 -6.78 24.03
N ILE A 686 3.82 -6.27 24.93
CA ILE A 686 2.37 -6.37 24.89
C ILE A 686 1.81 -4.96 24.73
N GLU A 687 1.10 -4.74 23.64
CA GLU A 687 0.50 -3.45 23.28
C GLU A 687 -1.01 -3.48 23.48
N LEU A 688 -1.54 -2.52 24.23
CA LEU A 688 -2.95 -2.46 24.59
C LEU A 688 -3.63 -1.29 23.86
N ASP A 689 -4.21 -1.59 22.71
CA ASP A 689 -5.02 -0.68 21.89
C ASP A 689 -6.50 -1.12 21.88
N THR A 690 -6.98 -1.52 23.06
CA THR A 690 -8.35 -2.01 23.27
C THR A 690 -9.14 -1.09 24.18
N THR A 691 -10.45 -1.02 23.94
CA THR A 691 -11.42 -0.35 24.83
C THR A 691 -12.30 -1.36 25.58
N GLY A 692 -12.19 -2.65 25.22
CA GLY A 692 -12.83 -3.75 25.95
C GLY A 692 -12.10 -4.10 27.24
N VAL A 693 -12.73 -4.93 28.06
CA VAL A 693 -12.12 -5.46 29.28
C VAL A 693 -11.14 -6.57 28.89
N LEU A 694 -9.91 -6.47 29.41
CA LEU A 694 -8.86 -7.46 29.22
C LEU A 694 -8.43 -8.04 30.57
N GLU A 695 -8.35 -9.36 30.66
CA GLU A 695 -7.69 -10.06 31.76
C GLU A 695 -6.43 -10.73 31.24
N LEU A 696 -5.28 -10.45 31.87
CA LEU A 696 -3.97 -10.94 31.44
C LEU A 696 -3.27 -11.72 32.57
N GLY A 697 -2.80 -12.92 32.22
CA GLY A 697 -1.99 -13.77 33.10
C GLY A 697 -0.57 -13.24 33.31
N ALA A 698 0.29 -14.05 33.93
CA ALA A 698 1.70 -13.68 34.11
C ALA A 698 2.39 -13.48 32.76
N THR A 699 3.20 -12.42 32.65
CA THR A 699 3.95 -12.10 31.44
C THR A 699 5.37 -11.65 31.79
N THR A 700 6.34 -12.00 30.96
CA THR A 700 7.71 -11.46 31.03
C THR A 700 7.91 -10.21 30.18
N ALA A 701 6.92 -9.88 29.35
CA ALA A 701 6.97 -8.77 28.40
C ALA A 701 6.84 -7.41 29.08
N ASN A 702 7.20 -6.37 28.33
CA ASN A 702 6.80 -5.01 28.63
C ASN A 702 5.33 -4.81 28.29
N VAL A 703 4.57 -4.11 29.11
CA VAL A 703 3.15 -3.81 28.86
C VAL A 703 3.00 -2.32 28.62
N THR A 704 2.49 -1.95 27.45
CA THR A 704 2.35 -0.54 27.02
C THR A 704 0.91 -0.25 26.61
N LEU A 705 0.36 0.84 27.13
CA LEU A 705 -0.97 1.31 26.74
C LEU A 705 -0.90 2.18 25.48
N ILE A 706 -1.78 1.93 24.52
CA ILE A 706 -1.89 2.71 23.29
C ILE A 706 -3.19 3.51 23.26
N ASN A 707 -4.23 3.04 23.98
CA ASN A 707 -5.55 3.65 24.05
C ASN A 707 -5.87 4.23 25.45
N ASP A 708 -6.62 5.35 25.49
CA ASP A 708 -7.03 6.01 26.74
C ASP A 708 -8.04 5.22 27.56
N ALA A 709 -8.85 4.38 26.91
CA ALA A 709 -9.93 3.65 27.56
C ALA A 709 -9.53 2.24 28.04
N VAL A 710 -8.24 1.88 27.99
CA VAL A 710 -7.76 0.55 28.41
C VAL A 710 -8.23 0.23 29.83
N GLN A 711 -8.84 -0.95 29.99
CA GLN A 711 -9.21 -1.55 31.28
C GLN A 711 -8.53 -2.92 31.42
N LEU A 712 -7.36 -2.94 32.05
CA LEU A 712 -6.58 -4.16 32.25
C LEU A 712 -6.76 -4.70 33.68
N THR A 713 -7.10 -5.98 33.80
CA THR A 713 -6.95 -6.77 35.03
C THR A 713 -5.78 -7.74 34.87
N GLN A 714 -4.73 -7.52 35.65
CA GLN A 714 -3.54 -8.34 35.68
C GLN A 714 -3.67 -9.38 36.80
N THR A 715 -3.63 -10.67 36.44
CA THR A 715 -3.80 -11.79 37.39
C THR A 715 -2.49 -12.49 37.76
N GLY A 716 -1.42 -12.28 36.97
CA GLY A 716 -0.06 -12.75 37.27
C GLY A 716 0.99 -11.64 37.17
N ASN A 717 2.24 -11.90 37.57
CA ASN A 717 3.29 -10.87 37.59
C ASN A 717 3.58 -10.28 36.20
N ILE A 718 3.99 -9.01 36.16
CA ILE A 718 4.61 -8.37 34.99
C ILE A 718 6.12 -8.37 35.21
N GLY A 719 6.86 -9.09 34.36
CA GLY A 719 8.32 -9.20 34.40
C GLY A 719 9.03 -7.98 33.80
N GLY A 720 8.44 -7.37 32.76
CA GLY A 720 8.93 -6.14 32.15
C GLY A 720 8.43 -4.88 32.85
N PHE A 721 8.48 -3.74 32.15
CA PHE A 721 7.87 -2.49 32.62
C PHE A 721 6.37 -2.45 32.34
N LEU A 722 5.66 -1.59 33.07
CA LEU A 722 4.29 -1.17 32.78
C LEU A 722 4.31 0.31 32.41
N ASP A 723 4.00 0.63 31.17
CA ASP A 723 4.01 1.99 30.65
C ASP A 723 2.60 2.47 30.28
N PHE A 724 2.15 3.54 30.92
CA PHE A 724 0.90 4.21 30.59
C PHE A 724 0.99 5.04 29.31
N ASN A 725 2.18 5.35 28.81
CA ASN A 725 2.45 5.97 27.50
C ASN A 725 1.51 7.13 27.12
N ALA A 726 1.33 8.08 28.04
CA ALA A 726 0.44 9.21 27.95
C ALA A 726 -1.03 8.85 27.74
N LYS A 727 -1.50 7.76 28.36
CA LYS A 727 -2.88 7.30 28.32
C LYS A 727 -3.54 7.34 29.70
N ASN A 728 -4.84 7.60 29.70
CA ASN A 728 -5.68 7.66 30.90
C ASN A 728 -6.20 6.28 31.37
N GLY A 729 -5.70 5.18 30.78
CA GLY A 729 -6.17 3.84 31.07
C GLY A 729 -6.04 3.44 32.54
N THR A 730 -6.76 2.38 32.91
CA THR A 730 -6.75 1.81 34.26
C THR A 730 -6.16 0.42 34.24
N VAL A 731 -5.18 0.19 35.11
CA VAL A 731 -4.54 -1.12 35.31
C VAL A 731 -4.81 -1.57 36.74
N THR A 732 -5.40 -2.75 36.88
CA THR A 732 -5.73 -3.38 38.16
C THR A 732 -4.83 -4.60 38.37
N LEU A 733 -4.05 -4.61 39.44
CA LEU A 733 -3.23 -5.73 39.88
C LEU A 733 -4.01 -6.54 40.93
N ASN A 734 -4.20 -7.83 40.67
CA ASN A 734 -4.77 -8.75 41.64
C ASN A 734 -3.82 -9.00 42.83
N ASN A 735 -4.29 -9.77 43.81
CA ASN A 735 -3.49 -10.10 44.99
C ASN A 735 -2.21 -10.86 44.62
N ASN A 736 -1.08 -10.46 45.20
CA ASN A 736 0.26 -11.00 44.95
C ASN A 736 0.81 -10.77 43.54
N VAL A 737 0.24 -9.83 42.78
CA VAL A 737 0.76 -9.42 41.48
C VAL A 737 1.81 -8.32 41.66
N ASN A 738 2.99 -8.55 41.10
CA ASN A 738 4.14 -7.66 41.17
C ASN A 738 4.49 -7.11 39.78
N VAL A 739 5.13 -5.94 39.76
CA VAL A 739 5.72 -5.36 38.55
C VAL A 739 7.23 -5.25 38.77
N ALA A 740 7.98 -6.12 38.09
CA ALA A 740 9.43 -6.23 38.28
C ALA A 740 10.19 -5.10 37.57
N GLY A 741 9.70 -4.60 36.44
CA GLY A 741 10.16 -3.36 35.81
C GLY A 741 9.50 -2.11 36.39
N ALA A 742 9.78 -0.96 35.78
CA ALA A 742 9.21 0.31 36.22
C ALA A 742 7.71 0.40 35.87
N VAL A 743 6.92 1.00 36.76
CA VAL A 743 5.61 1.58 36.41
C VAL A 743 5.86 3.04 36.01
N GLN A 744 5.61 3.35 34.75
CA GLN A 744 6.02 4.62 34.17
C GLN A 744 4.95 5.21 33.26
N ASN A 745 5.18 6.46 32.87
CA ASN A 745 4.42 7.15 31.85
C ASN A 745 5.38 7.85 30.91
N THR A 746 5.57 7.31 29.71
CA THR A 746 6.35 7.95 28.65
C THR A 746 5.42 8.74 27.70
N GLY A 747 5.91 9.79 27.04
CA GLY A 747 5.20 10.35 25.88
C GLY A 747 4.14 11.45 26.09
N GLY A 748 3.95 12.04 27.29
CA GLY A 748 2.99 13.16 27.41
C GLY A 748 2.52 13.55 28.82
N THR A 749 1.35 14.21 28.89
CA THR A 749 0.78 14.80 30.13
C THR A 749 -0.39 14.02 30.73
N ASN A 750 -1.06 13.18 29.93
CA ASN A 750 -2.11 12.28 30.42
C ASN A 750 -1.46 11.21 31.27
N ASN A 751 -2.09 10.88 32.41
CA ASN A 751 -1.52 9.95 33.37
C ASN A 751 -2.62 8.97 33.80
N GLY A 752 -2.37 7.67 33.70
CA GLY A 752 -3.36 6.66 34.04
C GLY A 752 -3.46 6.34 35.53
N THR A 753 -4.31 5.35 35.84
CA THR A 753 -4.58 4.87 37.20
C THR A 753 -4.08 3.45 37.40
N LEU A 754 -3.28 3.24 38.43
CA LEU A 754 -2.87 1.91 38.90
C LEU A 754 -3.63 1.55 40.18
N ILE A 755 -4.26 0.38 40.20
CA ILE A 755 -5.00 -0.16 41.35
C ILE A 755 -4.33 -1.45 41.80
N ALA A 756 -3.78 -1.49 43.01
CA ALA A 756 -3.28 -2.72 43.63
C ALA A 756 -4.34 -3.25 44.61
N LEU A 757 -5.11 -4.28 44.23
CA LEU A 757 -6.20 -4.80 45.06
C LEU A 757 -5.67 -5.51 46.33
N GLY A 758 -4.57 -6.24 46.18
CA GLY A 758 -3.93 -7.00 47.25
C GLY A 758 -2.45 -6.64 47.42
N ALA A 759 -1.66 -7.58 47.94
CA ALA A 759 -0.25 -7.34 48.18
C ALA A 759 0.54 -7.25 46.87
N SER A 760 1.40 -6.25 46.72
CA SER A 760 2.16 -6.01 45.49
C SER A 760 3.53 -5.39 45.76
N ASN A 761 4.55 -5.84 45.04
CA ASN A 761 5.84 -5.17 44.96
C ASN A 761 5.98 -4.47 43.60
N LEU A 762 6.18 -3.16 43.64
CA LEU A 762 6.39 -2.31 42.48
C LEU A 762 7.87 -1.89 42.47
N ASN A 763 8.56 -2.01 41.33
CA ASN A 763 9.98 -1.63 41.25
C ASN A 763 10.15 -0.13 41.54
N SER A 764 9.62 0.70 40.65
CA SER A 764 9.50 2.15 40.78
C SER A 764 8.15 2.57 40.20
N VAL A 765 7.61 3.70 40.63
CA VAL A 765 6.35 4.24 40.12
C VAL A 765 6.56 5.71 39.82
N ASN A 766 6.31 6.17 38.59
CA ASN A 766 6.49 7.56 38.23
C ASN A 766 5.58 7.99 37.06
N GLY A 767 5.06 9.22 37.12
CA GLY A 767 4.29 9.83 36.04
C GLY A 767 2.85 9.38 35.92
N ILE A 768 2.27 8.76 36.95
CA ILE A 768 0.87 8.30 36.95
C ILE A 768 -0.06 9.27 37.70
N ALA A 769 -1.35 9.29 37.37
CA ALA A 769 -2.31 10.15 38.06
C ALA A 769 -2.56 9.59 39.46
N MET A 770 -2.82 8.29 39.55
CA MET A 770 -3.33 7.71 40.77
C MET A 770 -2.75 6.33 41.03
N LEU A 771 -2.32 6.11 42.27
CA LEU A 771 -2.04 4.78 42.82
C LEU A 771 -3.07 4.49 43.92
N LYS A 772 -3.95 3.51 43.69
CA LYS A 772 -4.91 3.04 44.71
C LYS A 772 -4.37 1.78 45.38
N VAL A 773 -4.16 1.84 46.69
CA VAL A 773 -3.65 0.74 47.52
C VAL A 773 -4.83 0.08 48.24
N GLY A 774 -5.10 -1.18 47.92
CA GLY A 774 -6.19 -1.99 48.47
C GLY A 774 -5.93 -2.54 49.87
N ALA A 775 -6.35 -3.79 50.10
CA ALA A 775 -6.29 -4.41 51.42
C ALA A 775 -4.95 -5.08 51.75
N GLY A 776 -4.13 -5.40 50.74
CA GLY A 776 -2.80 -6.00 50.92
C GLY A 776 -1.67 -4.97 50.94
N ALA A 777 -0.55 -5.32 51.57
CA ALA A 777 0.60 -4.42 51.70
C ALA A 777 1.27 -4.17 50.33
N VAL A 778 1.55 -2.91 50.03
CA VAL A 778 2.19 -2.48 48.79
C VAL A 778 3.55 -1.88 49.10
N SER A 779 4.57 -2.27 48.35
CA SER A 779 5.93 -1.74 48.49
C SER A 779 6.41 -1.14 47.18
N ILE A 780 6.92 0.09 47.23
CA ILE A 780 7.66 0.71 46.13
C ILE A 780 9.15 0.58 46.47
N THR A 781 9.84 -0.30 45.76
CA THR A 781 11.15 -0.84 46.19
C THR A 781 12.33 0.07 45.86
N LYS A 782 12.24 0.89 44.81
CA LYS A 782 13.21 1.93 44.45
C LYS A 782 12.58 3.31 44.65
N GLY A 783 13.22 4.13 45.50
CA GLY A 783 12.85 5.52 45.70
C GLY A 783 13.49 6.47 44.69
N GLY A 784 13.65 7.73 45.08
CA GLY A 784 14.02 8.84 44.19
C GLY A 784 12.86 9.80 43.94
N ASN A 785 13.01 10.66 42.93
CA ASN A 785 11.98 11.64 42.58
C ASN A 785 10.82 10.95 41.87
N THR A 786 9.65 11.02 42.48
CA THR A 786 8.44 10.32 42.05
C THR A 786 7.31 11.33 41.85
N SER A 787 6.70 11.33 40.67
CA SER A 787 5.51 12.12 40.36
C SER A 787 4.30 11.19 40.36
N ILE A 788 3.42 11.33 41.36
CA ILE A 788 2.12 10.67 41.40
C ILE A 788 1.14 11.73 41.89
N THR A 789 0.09 12.06 41.12
CA THR A 789 -0.81 13.15 41.54
C THR A 789 -1.43 12.86 42.91
N GLU A 790 -1.91 11.62 43.10
CA GLU A 790 -2.38 11.16 44.40
C GLU A 790 -2.15 9.65 44.64
N ILE A 791 -1.71 9.30 45.85
CA ILE A 791 -1.74 7.93 46.36
C ILE A 791 -2.91 7.78 47.32
N GLN A 792 -3.85 6.86 47.05
CA GLN A 792 -5.07 6.67 47.85
C GLN A 792 -5.06 5.34 48.60
N GLY A 793 -5.61 5.36 49.81
CA GLY A 793 -6.05 4.14 50.50
C GLY A 793 -7.43 3.73 50.03
N ASN A 794 -7.53 2.52 49.49
CA ASN A 794 -8.78 1.78 49.28
C ASN A 794 -8.93 0.63 50.30
N GLY A 795 -8.06 0.60 51.32
CA GLY A 795 -8.02 -0.33 52.44
C GLY A 795 -7.15 0.21 53.57
N THR A 796 -6.92 -0.59 54.62
CA THR A 796 -6.09 -0.21 55.78
C THR A 796 -4.66 -0.74 55.69
N ALA A 797 -4.21 -1.05 54.46
CA ALA A 797 -2.94 -1.72 54.22
C ALA A 797 -1.73 -0.80 54.42
N LEU A 798 -0.56 -1.43 54.53
CA LEU A 798 0.73 -0.76 54.65
C LEU A 798 1.28 -0.40 53.27
N LEU A 799 1.57 0.88 53.05
CA LEU A 799 2.40 1.35 51.96
C LEU A 799 3.83 1.55 52.47
N THR A 800 4.76 0.75 51.95
CA THR A 800 6.19 0.86 52.27
C THR A 800 6.91 1.63 51.18
N LEU A 801 7.53 2.75 51.57
CA LEU A 801 8.27 3.67 50.72
C LEU A 801 9.75 3.54 51.05
N HIS A 802 10.54 3.03 50.10
CA HIS A 802 11.97 2.78 50.28
C HIS A 802 12.83 4.07 50.19
N VAL A 803 14.15 3.86 50.19
CA VAL A 803 15.19 4.88 50.34
C VAL A 803 14.95 6.14 49.50
N ASN A 804 14.89 7.29 50.16
CA ASN A 804 14.80 8.63 49.55
C ASN A 804 13.59 8.80 48.59
N PHE A 805 12.41 8.31 48.97
CA PHE A 805 11.19 8.49 48.18
C PHE A 805 10.68 9.94 48.24
N ASN A 806 10.84 10.70 47.17
CA ASN A 806 10.46 12.11 47.07
C ASN A 806 9.22 12.28 46.19
N LEU A 807 8.05 12.31 46.82
CA LEU A 807 6.76 12.43 46.15
C LEU A 807 6.43 13.89 45.82
N THR A 808 6.30 14.15 44.51
CA THR A 808 5.56 15.30 44.00
C THR A 808 4.10 14.89 43.83
N GLY A 809 3.27 15.20 44.83
CA GLY A 809 1.95 14.60 44.92
C GLY A 809 1.33 14.66 46.30
N SER A 810 0.05 14.31 46.39
CA SER A 810 -0.66 14.17 47.68
C SER A 810 -0.80 12.70 48.08
N ILE A 811 -1.03 12.45 49.37
CA ILE A 811 -1.36 11.13 49.90
C ILE A 811 -2.71 11.23 50.59
N ASN A 812 -3.65 10.38 50.21
CA ASN A 812 -4.97 10.23 50.79
C ASN A 812 -5.75 11.55 50.96
N LYS A 813 -5.65 12.45 49.97
CA LYS A 813 -6.36 13.72 50.01
C LYS A 813 -7.86 13.51 49.78
N THR A 814 -8.19 12.65 48.82
CA THR A 814 -9.53 12.31 48.35
C THR A 814 -9.87 10.83 48.54
N GLY A 815 -8.96 10.01 49.09
CA GLY A 815 -9.19 8.59 49.33
C GLY A 815 -10.12 8.29 50.51
N ASP A 816 -10.94 7.24 50.38
CA ASP A 816 -11.99 6.92 51.36
C ASP A 816 -11.46 6.22 52.64
N GLN A 817 -10.40 5.41 52.50
CA GLN A 817 -9.88 4.58 53.59
C GLN A 817 -8.48 5.04 54.03
N ALA A 818 -8.17 4.80 55.30
CA ALA A 818 -6.94 5.31 55.91
C ALA A 818 -5.73 4.43 55.60
N LEU A 819 -4.86 4.95 54.73
CA LEU A 819 -3.62 4.31 54.31
C LEU A 819 -2.54 4.39 55.39
N LYS A 820 -1.88 3.28 55.72
CA LYS A 820 -0.72 3.28 56.64
C LYS A 820 0.57 3.55 55.86
N LEU A 821 1.45 4.38 56.39
CA LEU A 821 2.66 4.85 55.72
C LEU A 821 3.92 4.41 56.46
N ASN A 822 4.89 3.87 55.73
CA ASN A 822 6.19 3.50 56.27
C ASN A 822 7.33 3.98 55.36
N PHE A 823 8.02 5.05 55.77
CA PHE A 823 9.22 5.56 55.12
C PHE A 823 10.44 4.89 55.73
N THR A 824 11.09 3.98 55.00
CA THR A 824 12.13 3.11 55.59
C THR A 824 13.51 3.76 55.69
N ASN A 825 13.80 4.76 54.86
CA ASN A 825 15.06 5.50 54.90
C ASN A 825 14.96 6.85 54.16
N GLY A 826 14.24 7.79 54.76
CA GLY A 826 14.08 9.16 54.30
C GLY A 826 13.14 9.34 53.11
N GLY A 827 12.86 10.60 52.79
CA GLY A 827 11.96 10.97 51.69
C GLY A 827 11.30 12.33 51.89
N SER A 828 10.43 12.69 50.96
CA SER A 828 9.64 13.91 51.04
C SER A 828 8.26 13.74 50.41
N VAL A 829 7.29 14.54 50.88
CA VAL A 829 5.97 14.67 50.25
C VAL A 829 5.65 16.14 50.08
N SER A 830 5.43 16.57 48.84
CA SER A 830 5.16 17.98 48.53
C SER A 830 3.71 18.39 48.77
N GLY A 831 2.76 17.48 48.56
CA GLY A 831 1.33 17.72 48.70
C GLY A 831 0.76 17.37 50.07
N VAL A 832 -0.56 17.44 50.18
CA VAL A 832 -1.31 17.16 51.41
C VAL A 832 -1.20 15.68 51.77
N VAL A 833 -0.95 15.35 53.03
CA VAL A 833 -0.95 13.97 53.54
C VAL A 833 -2.15 13.80 54.48
N GLY A 834 -3.24 13.30 53.92
CA GLY A 834 -4.52 13.16 54.60
C GLY A 834 -5.24 14.49 54.82
N THR A 835 -6.57 14.41 54.92
CA THR A 835 -7.42 15.53 55.33
C THR A 835 -8.20 15.17 56.59
N ALA A 836 -8.98 16.10 57.14
CA ALA A 836 -9.84 15.81 58.28
C ALA A 836 -10.90 14.74 57.97
N ALA A 837 -11.40 14.70 56.73
CA ALA A 837 -12.32 13.66 56.26
C ALA A 837 -11.58 12.37 55.90
N ASN A 838 -10.41 12.50 55.27
CA ASN A 838 -9.66 11.40 54.66
C ASN A 838 -8.28 11.24 55.33
N SER A 839 -8.25 11.00 56.64
CA SER A 839 -6.99 10.91 57.37
C SER A 839 -6.19 9.67 56.99
N VAL A 840 -4.85 9.77 57.04
CA VAL A 840 -3.98 8.59 56.92
C VAL A 840 -3.98 7.78 58.23
N GLY A 841 -3.59 6.51 58.15
CA GLY A 841 -3.51 5.59 59.27
C GLY A 841 -2.26 5.80 60.13
N ASP A 842 -1.55 4.71 60.40
CA ASP A 842 -0.25 4.75 61.08
C ASP A 842 0.80 5.43 60.20
N ILE A 843 1.72 6.19 60.81
CA ILE A 843 2.87 6.80 60.11
C ILE A 843 4.15 6.35 60.80
N THR A 844 5.06 5.74 60.05
CA THR A 844 6.42 5.44 60.51
C THR A 844 7.42 6.14 59.61
N THR A 845 8.38 6.85 60.22
CA THR A 845 9.50 7.47 59.50
C THR A 845 10.84 6.96 60.04
N ALA A 846 11.80 6.85 59.12
CA ALA A 846 13.21 6.63 59.40
C ALA A 846 14.04 7.52 58.45
N GLY A 847 15.29 7.83 58.81
CA GLY A 847 16.13 8.74 58.02
C GLY A 847 15.60 10.19 58.02
N ALA A 848 15.97 10.98 57.01
CA ALA A 848 15.49 12.36 56.86
C ALA A 848 14.18 12.40 56.06
N THR A 849 13.06 12.68 56.72
CA THR A 849 11.72 12.72 56.12
C THR A 849 11.11 14.12 56.22
N SER A 850 10.55 14.65 55.14
CA SER A 850 9.92 15.97 55.14
C SER A 850 8.51 15.99 54.54
N PHE A 851 7.62 16.75 55.18
CA PHE A 851 6.26 16.99 54.72
C PHE A 851 6.10 18.48 54.47
N ALA A 852 5.96 18.84 53.19
CA ALA A 852 5.88 20.24 52.77
C ALA A 852 4.46 20.82 52.84
N SER A 853 3.45 20.02 53.22
CA SER A 853 2.05 20.44 53.40
C SER A 853 1.46 19.87 54.69
N SER A 854 0.15 20.09 54.90
CA SER A 854 -0.54 19.62 56.10
C SER A 854 -0.58 18.11 56.17
N VAL A 855 -0.42 17.58 57.39
CA VAL A 855 -0.51 16.14 57.68
C VAL A 855 -1.68 15.91 58.63
N ASN A 856 -2.62 15.04 58.25
CA ASN A 856 -3.74 14.59 59.07
C ASN A 856 -3.77 13.06 59.16
N ALA A 857 -3.49 12.54 60.36
CA ALA A 857 -3.43 11.12 60.65
C ALA A 857 -4.36 10.76 61.81
N LYS A 858 -4.72 9.48 61.91
CA LYS A 858 -5.53 8.95 63.03
C LYS A 858 -4.94 7.75 63.77
N GLY A 859 -3.84 7.19 63.26
CA GLY A 859 -3.17 6.03 63.84
C GLY A 859 -2.03 6.40 64.80
N THR A 860 -1.19 5.41 65.09
CA THR A 860 0.08 5.63 65.77
C THR A 860 1.09 6.28 64.83
N ALA A 861 1.82 7.28 65.31
CA ALA A 861 2.90 7.91 64.56
C ALA A 861 4.24 7.63 65.26
N THR A 862 5.15 6.92 64.61
CA THR A 862 6.51 6.68 65.11
C THR A 862 7.49 7.46 64.25
N LEU A 863 7.99 8.57 64.78
CA LEU A 863 8.88 9.48 64.08
C LEU A 863 10.33 9.20 64.46
N SER A 864 11.13 8.75 63.51
CA SER A 864 12.57 8.47 63.71
C SER A 864 13.42 9.31 62.76
N GLY A 865 14.73 9.37 63.04
CA GLY A 865 15.64 10.21 62.27
C GLY A 865 15.27 11.69 62.36
N THR A 866 15.42 12.44 61.27
CA THR A 866 15.02 13.85 61.20
C THR A 866 13.70 13.96 60.46
N THR A 867 12.61 14.30 61.15
CA THR A 867 11.29 14.48 60.55
C THR A 867 10.88 15.95 60.59
N SER A 868 10.48 16.52 59.45
CA SER A 868 10.13 17.95 59.35
C SER A 868 8.72 18.16 58.82
N PHE A 869 7.94 19.01 59.48
CA PHE A 869 6.60 19.43 59.07
C PHE A 869 6.58 20.93 58.81
N ALA A 870 6.41 21.32 57.55
CA ALA A 870 6.33 22.73 57.15
C ALA A 870 4.97 23.37 57.46
N TYR A 871 3.92 22.56 57.62
CA TYR A 871 2.55 22.99 57.91
C TYR A 871 1.97 22.24 59.12
N THR A 872 0.67 22.41 59.35
CA THR A 872 -0.05 21.82 60.48
C THR A 872 0.09 20.31 60.49
N PHE A 873 0.49 19.75 61.63
CA PHE A 873 0.49 18.32 61.91
C PHE A 873 -0.64 18.00 62.87
N THR A 874 -1.59 17.16 62.44
CA THR A 874 -2.69 16.64 63.25
C THR A 874 -2.61 15.12 63.29
N ASN A 875 -2.53 14.53 64.47
CA ASN A 875 -2.63 13.08 64.64
C ASN A 875 -3.57 12.72 65.79
N THR A 876 -4.72 12.10 65.53
CA THR A 876 -5.65 11.74 66.62
C THR A 876 -5.20 10.52 67.44
N GLY A 877 -4.11 9.85 67.05
CA GLY A 877 -3.50 8.77 67.84
C GLY A 877 -2.27 9.22 68.66
N ALA A 878 -1.58 8.25 69.24
CA ALA A 878 -0.34 8.47 69.98
C ALA A 878 0.84 8.71 69.03
N VAL A 879 1.71 9.65 69.39
CA VAL A 879 2.94 9.99 68.67
C VAL A 879 4.15 9.60 69.52
N THR A 880 5.06 8.81 68.97
CA THR A 880 6.32 8.41 69.60
C THR A 880 7.47 9.00 68.80
N LEU A 881 8.32 9.78 69.46
CA LEU A 881 9.56 10.27 68.89
C LEU A 881 10.68 9.32 69.32
N ALA A 882 11.35 8.68 68.36
CA ALA A 882 12.39 7.72 68.65
C ALA A 882 13.59 8.38 69.34
N LYS A 883 14.34 7.62 70.15
CA LYS A 883 15.55 8.11 70.80
C LYS A 883 16.56 8.61 69.76
N GLY A 884 17.10 9.80 69.97
CA GLY A 884 18.02 10.47 69.05
C GLY A 884 17.37 11.10 67.81
N SER A 885 16.03 11.03 67.68
CA SER A 885 15.32 11.68 66.59
C SER A 885 15.25 13.20 66.77
N ILE A 886 15.10 13.91 65.64
CA ILE A 886 14.88 15.35 65.58
C ILE A 886 13.57 15.58 64.84
N THR A 887 12.62 16.26 65.49
CA THR A 887 11.33 16.61 64.86
C THR A 887 11.19 18.12 64.77
N ASN A 888 10.97 18.64 63.56
CA ASN A 888 10.82 20.07 63.31
C ASN A 888 9.36 20.40 62.99
N PHE A 889 8.79 21.38 63.71
CA PHE A 889 7.44 21.89 63.46
C PHE A 889 7.47 23.37 63.13
N ALA A 890 6.88 23.75 61.99
CA ALA A 890 6.79 25.14 61.56
C ALA A 890 5.39 25.77 61.75
N LYS A 891 4.36 24.96 62.07
CA LYS A 891 2.98 25.39 62.31
C LYS A 891 2.32 24.52 63.39
N ASN A 892 1.06 24.81 63.69
CA ASN A 892 0.33 24.19 64.78
C ASN A 892 0.39 22.65 64.77
N VAL A 893 0.51 22.09 65.95
CA VAL A 893 0.60 20.66 66.22
C VAL A 893 -0.61 20.27 67.06
N THR A 894 -1.29 19.19 66.69
CA THR A 894 -2.37 18.62 67.49
C THR A 894 -2.23 17.12 67.54
N ALA A 895 -2.12 16.55 68.75
CA ALA A 895 -2.14 15.11 68.94
C ALA A 895 -2.76 14.69 70.27
N THR A 896 -3.08 13.41 70.42
CA THR A 896 -3.58 12.86 71.69
C THR A 896 -2.48 12.80 72.74
N SER A 897 -1.28 12.36 72.34
CA SER A 897 -0.11 12.30 73.21
C SER A 897 1.19 12.24 72.42
N PHE A 898 2.25 12.84 72.95
CA PHE A 898 3.64 12.67 72.50
C PHE A 898 4.47 11.93 73.56
N ALA A 899 5.28 10.96 73.13
CA ALA A 899 6.36 10.37 73.91
C ALA A 899 7.70 10.78 73.31
N ALA A 900 8.49 11.61 74.01
CA ALA A 900 9.68 12.28 73.48
C ALA A 900 10.99 11.84 74.16
N ASN A 901 11.10 10.54 74.48
CA ASN A 901 12.22 10.02 75.28
C ASN A 901 13.55 10.03 74.50
N GLY A 902 14.48 10.89 74.92
CA GLY A 902 15.79 11.07 74.29
C GLY A 902 15.71 11.73 72.92
N ALA A 903 14.62 12.45 72.61
CA ALA A 903 14.38 13.09 71.31
C ALA A 903 14.51 14.61 71.38
N THR A 904 14.69 15.24 70.22
CA THR A 904 14.73 16.70 70.06
C THR A 904 13.50 17.19 69.30
N ILE A 905 12.81 18.19 69.84
CA ILE A 905 11.71 18.89 69.17
C ILE A 905 12.14 20.32 68.89
N ASN A 906 12.10 20.74 67.63
CA ASN A 906 12.42 22.09 67.20
C ASN A 906 11.15 22.82 66.76
N PHE A 907 10.94 24.01 67.31
CA PHE A 907 9.84 24.88 66.97
C PHE A 907 10.35 26.00 66.06
N GLY A 908 10.10 25.87 64.76
CA GLY A 908 10.61 26.78 63.74
C GLY A 908 9.91 28.14 63.69
N ASN A 909 8.67 28.23 64.21
CA ASN A 909 7.88 29.45 64.31
C ASN A 909 7.09 29.46 65.63
N SER A 910 6.54 30.61 66.01
CA SER A 910 5.51 30.67 67.03
C SER A 910 4.28 29.88 66.61
N LEU A 911 3.85 28.92 67.43
CA LEU A 911 2.79 27.95 67.08
C LEU A 911 2.05 27.42 68.31
N ALA A 912 0.89 26.81 68.08
CA ALA A 912 0.17 26.06 69.10
C ALA A 912 0.59 24.59 69.12
N PHE A 913 0.95 24.08 70.30
CA PHE A 913 1.21 22.67 70.56
C PHE A 913 0.10 22.11 71.45
N ASN A 914 -0.87 21.45 70.83
CA ASN A 914 -2.07 20.94 71.47
C ASN A 914 -1.97 19.43 71.64
N SER A 915 -1.29 18.98 72.70
CA SER A 915 -1.14 17.56 73.00
C SER A 915 -0.67 17.35 74.42
N ASN A 916 -1.00 16.19 74.98
CA ASN A 916 -0.27 15.67 76.13
C ASN A 916 1.16 15.33 75.70
N ILE A 917 2.15 15.50 76.59
CA ILE A 917 3.55 15.15 76.29
C ILE A 917 4.21 14.50 77.50
N THR A 918 4.89 13.38 77.28
CA THR A 918 5.78 12.74 78.25
C THR A 918 7.18 12.67 77.67
N GLY A 919 8.21 12.97 78.46
CA GLY A 919 9.59 12.91 77.98
C GLY A 919 10.61 12.67 79.08
N SER A 920 11.66 11.91 78.74
CA SER A 920 12.87 11.72 79.54
C SER A 920 14.08 11.98 78.66
N GLY A 921 15.02 12.82 79.07
CA GLY A 921 16.19 13.17 78.23
C GLY A 921 15.82 13.99 76.98
N THR A 922 14.72 14.73 77.02
CA THR A 922 14.17 15.46 75.87
C THR A 922 14.86 16.82 75.69
N THR A 923 15.05 17.25 74.44
CA THR A 923 15.46 18.63 74.11
C THR A 923 14.33 19.35 73.40
N LEU A 924 13.96 20.54 73.88
CA LEU A 924 13.02 21.44 73.21
C LEU A 924 13.77 22.69 72.77
N THR A 925 13.79 22.96 71.46
CA THR A 925 14.41 24.15 70.88
C THR A 925 13.33 25.13 70.44
N LEU A 926 13.20 26.21 71.19
CA LEU A 926 12.25 27.29 70.96
C LEU A 926 12.83 28.37 70.03
N GLY A 927 14.14 28.64 70.11
CA GLY A 927 14.72 29.82 69.46
C GLY A 927 14.04 31.09 69.98
N ALA A 928 13.67 32.02 69.10
CA ALA A 928 12.92 33.23 69.47
C ALA A 928 11.38 33.03 69.49
N ASN A 929 10.90 31.78 69.36
CA ASN A 929 9.49 31.50 69.08
C ASN A 929 8.66 31.20 70.33
N GLN A 930 7.41 31.67 70.32
CA GLN A 930 6.43 31.35 71.37
C GLN A 930 5.69 30.04 71.05
N VAL A 931 5.74 29.07 71.98
CA VAL A 931 4.95 27.84 71.90
C VAL A 931 3.75 27.96 72.83
N THR A 932 2.56 28.07 72.26
CA THR A 932 1.30 28.03 73.01
C THR A 932 0.94 26.58 73.33
N TYR A 933 1.09 26.19 74.58
CA TYR A 933 0.93 24.80 75.01
C TYR A 933 -0.46 24.56 75.60
N THR A 934 -1.14 23.53 75.07
CA THR A 934 -2.42 23.03 75.59
C THR A 934 -2.33 21.52 75.82
N GLY A 935 -2.63 21.04 77.03
CA GLY A 935 -2.57 19.60 77.39
C GLY A 935 -1.91 19.33 78.75
N THR A 936 -1.65 18.05 79.05
CA THR A 936 -0.91 17.61 80.24
C THR A 936 0.50 17.13 79.88
N GLY A 937 1.51 17.83 80.40
CA GLY A 937 2.92 17.59 80.12
C GLY A 937 3.63 17.07 81.36
N SER A 938 4.50 16.07 81.22
CA SER A 938 5.35 15.56 82.30
C SER A 938 6.73 15.19 81.77
N PHE A 939 7.77 15.69 82.43
CA PHE A 939 9.16 15.40 82.07
C PHE A 939 9.91 14.78 83.26
N THR A 940 10.82 13.84 82.96
CA THR A 940 11.69 13.20 83.95
C THR A 940 13.15 13.23 83.51
N ASP A 941 14.07 12.91 84.43
CA ASP A 941 15.51 12.87 84.18
C ASP A 941 16.07 14.22 83.68
N MET A 942 16.47 14.33 82.41
CA MET A 942 17.00 15.56 81.84
C MET A 942 16.01 16.21 80.87
N LEU A 943 15.79 17.51 81.01
CA LEU A 943 15.08 18.34 80.04
C LEU A 943 15.98 19.49 79.62
N THR A 944 16.26 19.61 78.32
CA THR A 944 17.01 20.75 77.78
C THR A 944 16.06 21.71 77.09
N LEU A 945 16.09 22.99 77.47
CA LEU A 945 15.33 24.06 76.84
C LEU A 945 16.31 25.03 76.18
N ASN A 946 16.31 25.07 74.85
CA ASN A 946 17.11 26.03 74.09
C ASN A 946 16.22 27.19 73.65
N THR A 947 16.50 28.40 74.14
CA THR A 947 15.73 29.60 73.82
C THR A 947 16.64 30.74 73.39
N THR A 948 16.10 31.69 72.64
CA THR A 948 16.75 32.93 72.25
C THR A 948 15.90 34.09 72.74
N PHE A 949 16.51 34.99 73.50
CA PHE A 949 15.88 36.24 73.90
C PHE A 949 16.52 37.41 73.17
N ASP A 950 15.69 38.38 72.79
CA ASP A 950 16.10 39.67 72.28
C ASP A 950 15.92 40.71 73.37
N GLY A 951 17.05 41.28 73.83
CA GLY A 951 17.08 42.27 74.89
C GLY A 951 16.44 43.61 74.50
N ALA A 952 16.49 44.00 73.22
CA ALA A 952 15.88 45.23 72.72
C ALA A 952 14.37 45.09 72.54
N ALA A 953 13.93 43.98 71.97
CA ALA A 953 12.51 43.70 71.76
C ALA A 953 11.79 43.22 73.03
N LYS A 954 12.54 42.92 74.11
CA LYS A 954 12.02 42.38 75.38
C LYS A 954 11.13 41.15 75.17
N SER A 955 11.49 40.33 74.18
CA SER A 955 10.72 39.18 73.73
C SER A 955 11.67 38.06 73.33
N GLY A 956 11.14 36.86 73.15
CA GLY A 956 11.93 35.71 72.71
C GLY A 956 11.20 34.41 72.95
N GLY A 957 11.95 33.31 72.93
CA GLY A 957 11.38 31.97 73.02
C GLY A 957 10.77 31.70 74.39
N ASN A 958 9.45 31.51 74.40
CA ASN A 958 8.71 31.20 75.62
C ASN A 958 7.66 30.10 75.38
N ILE A 959 7.42 29.30 76.40
CA ILE A 959 6.27 28.39 76.44
C ILE A 959 5.14 29.10 77.19
N LEU A 960 3.99 29.26 76.55
CA LEU A 960 2.78 29.82 77.16
C LEU A 960 1.79 28.69 77.45
N ILE A 961 1.60 28.36 78.73
CA ILE A 961 0.63 27.37 79.18
C ILE A 961 -0.76 28.02 79.21
N LYS A 962 -1.68 27.51 78.38
CA LYS A 962 -3.07 27.97 78.33
C LYS A 962 -3.86 27.50 79.55
N SER A 963 -4.94 28.23 79.86
CA SER A 963 -5.87 27.85 80.94
C SER A 963 -6.36 26.39 80.79
N GLY A 964 -6.39 25.64 81.90
CA GLY A 964 -6.77 24.23 81.93
C GLY A 964 -5.67 23.22 81.54
N SER A 965 -4.46 23.69 81.24
CA SER A 965 -3.30 22.84 80.89
C SER A 965 -2.27 22.79 82.01
N THR A 966 -1.48 21.71 82.06
CA THR A 966 -0.46 21.52 83.10
C THR A 966 0.88 21.08 82.52
N LEU A 967 1.97 21.59 83.08
CA LEU A 967 3.33 21.17 82.77
C LEU A 967 4.05 20.79 84.08
N ASP A 968 4.30 19.50 84.28
CA ASP A 968 4.93 18.94 85.47
C ASP A 968 6.41 18.65 85.23
N LEU A 969 7.27 19.47 85.83
CA LEU A 969 8.73 19.35 85.80
C LEU A 969 9.29 18.82 87.12
N SER A 970 8.45 18.44 88.10
CA SER A 970 8.90 18.00 89.42
C SER A 970 9.74 16.72 89.38
N GLY A 971 9.57 15.88 88.36
CA GLY A 971 10.36 14.68 88.11
C GLY A 971 11.67 14.91 87.34
N VAL A 972 11.98 16.14 86.91
CA VAL A 972 13.21 16.47 86.18
C VAL A 972 14.38 16.57 87.17
N LEU A 973 15.39 15.71 87.02
CA LEU A 973 16.63 15.69 87.78
C LEU A 973 17.65 16.74 87.29
N THR A 974 17.58 17.14 86.03
CA THR A 974 18.40 18.23 85.48
C THR A 974 17.62 19.00 84.42
N LEU A 975 17.25 20.23 84.72
CA LEU A 975 16.70 21.18 83.76
C LEU A 975 17.85 22.02 83.20
N ALA A 976 18.29 21.71 81.98
CA ALA A 976 19.33 22.48 81.28
C ALA A 976 18.68 23.60 80.45
N LEU A 977 18.70 24.81 80.98
CA LEU A 977 18.22 26.00 80.29
C LEU A 977 19.38 26.67 79.55
N VAL A 978 19.38 26.61 78.22
CA VAL A 978 20.37 27.26 77.37
C VAL A 978 19.71 28.48 76.72
N VAL A 979 20.20 29.66 77.07
CA VAL A 979 19.69 30.94 76.59
C VAL A 979 20.72 31.58 75.67
N THR A 980 20.37 31.80 74.41
CA THR A 980 21.13 32.69 73.52
C THR A 980 20.58 34.10 73.69
N ALA A 981 21.37 34.98 74.26
CA ALA A 981 21.02 36.38 74.51
C ALA A 981 21.50 37.23 73.33
N THR A 982 20.56 37.76 72.55
CA THR A 982 20.83 38.69 71.43
C THR A 982 20.37 40.11 71.79
N ASN A 983 21.10 41.15 71.34
CA ASN A 983 20.73 42.55 71.56
C ASN A 983 20.57 42.98 73.04
N PHE A 984 21.24 42.28 73.96
CA PHE A 984 21.33 42.66 75.38
C PHE A 984 22.35 43.79 75.54
N ASP A 985 21.88 45.02 75.36
CA ASP A 985 22.63 46.24 75.64
C ASP A 985 22.26 46.80 77.02
N ILE A 986 23.22 47.47 77.66
CA ILE A 986 23.09 48.22 78.91
C ILE A 986 21.98 49.28 78.84
N ASN A 987 21.66 49.76 77.63
CA ASN A 987 20.53 50.68 77.40
C ASN A 987 19.15 50.02 77.43
N ASN A 988 19.09 48.71 77.20
CA ASN A 988 17.85 47.96 77.05
C ASN A 988 17.44 47.23 78.34
N ILE A 989 18.28 47.26 79.37
CA ILE A 989 18.09 46.55 80.63
C ILE A 989 17.87 47.50 81.81
N ASP A 990 16.82 47.24 82.57
CA ASP A 990 16.55 47.75 83.92
C ASP A 990 16.53 46.53 84.89
N PRO A 991 16.91 46.68 86.16
CA PRO A 991 16.78 45.64 87.21
C PRO A 991 15.46 44.85 87.25
N ASN A 992 14.37 45.39 86.67
CA ASN A 992 13.06 44.75 86.58
C ASN A 992 12.77 44.04 85.24
N THR A 993 13.73 43.96 84.32
CA THR A 993 13.51 43.39 82.98
C THR A 993 13.49 41.85 83.07
N LYS A 994 12.30 41.27 82.85
CA LYS A 994 12.03 39.83 83.02
C LYS A 994 11.89 39.13 81.68
N TYR A 995 12.54 37.99 81.54
CA TYR A 995 12.42 37.10 80.39
C TYR A 995 11.94 35.75 80.90
N THR A 996 10.64 35.49 80.74
CA THR A 996 10.00 34.29 81.26
C THR A 996 10.09 33.17 80.22
N VAL A 997 10.78 32.08 80.56
CA VAL A 997 10.92 30.92 79.67
C VAL A 997 9.64 30.12 79.61
N ILE A 998 8.93 30.01 80.74
CA ILE A 998 7.63 29.34 80.84
C ILE A 998 6.65 30.25 81.57
N SER A 999 5.60 30.65 80.87
CA SER A 999 4.53 31.53 81.34
C SER A 999 3.21 30.77 81.40
N ALA A 1000 2.28 31.19 82.26
CA ALA A 1000 0.96 30.58 82.39
C ALA A 1000 -0.13 31.66 82.53
N GLU A 1001 -1.29 31.46 81.89
CA GLU A 1001 -2.41 32.42 81.93
C GLU A 1001 -3.11 32.49 83.32
N THR A 1002 -2.90 31.49 84.18
CA THR A 1002 -3.42 31.44 85.57
C THR A 1002 -2.38 30.81 86.50
N ALA A 1003 -2.35 31.24 87.77
CA ALA A 1003 -1.53 30.61 88.82
C ALA A 1003 -2.04 29.17 89.10
N GLY A 1004 -1.39 28.15 88.54
CA GLY A 1004 -1.71 26.75 88.86
C GLY A 1004 -1.40 25.66 87.82
N GLY A 1005 -0.80 25.96 86.66
CA GLY A 1005 -0.50 24.93 85.65
C GLY A 1005 0.92 24.34 85.68
N LEU A 1006 1.91 25.10 86.15
CA LEU A 1006 3.32 24.70 86.16
C LEU A 1006 3.70 24.10 87.53
N LYS A 1007 4.29 22.89 87.54
CA LYS A 1007 5.02 22.38 88.71
C LYS A 1007 6.51 22.43 88.41
N PRO A 1008 7.26 23.41 88.92
CA PRO A 1008 8.68 23.55 88.63
C PRO A 1008 9.51 22.42 89.24
N THR A 1009 10.70 22.19 88.71
CA THR A 1009 11.72 21.32 89.32
C THR A 1009 12.37 22.02 90.53
N PRO A 1010 12.93 21.29 91.53
CA PRO A 1010 13.73 21.90 92.58
C PRO A 1010 14.85 22.81 92.02
N ALA A 1011 15.12 23.92 92.70
CA ALA A 1011 16.08 24.93 92.21
C ALA A 1011 17.48 24.35 91.95
N ASP A 1012 17.95 23.41 92.78
CA ASP A 1012 19.25 22.75 92.66
C ASP A 1012 19.38 21.90 91.37
N ASN A 1013 18.25 21.52 90.76
CA ASN A 1013 18.21 20.74 89.53
C ASN A 1013 18.29 21.62 88.28
N VAL A 1014 18.21 22.95 88.40
CA VAL A 1014 18.25 23.87 87.25
C VAL A 1014 19.69 24.30 86.96
N LYS A 1015 20.12 24.07 85.71
CA LYS A 1015 21.40 24.56 85.18
C LYS A 1015 21.12 25.56 84.08
N VAL A 1016 21.46 26.82 84.32
CA VAL A 1016 21.29 27.90 83.36
C VAL A 1016 22.62 28.20 82.70
N THR A 1017 22.65 28.19 81.37
CA THR A 1017 23.77 28.66 80.55
C THR A 1017 23.26 29.80 79.70
N VAL A 1018 23.77 31.01 79.92
CA VAL A 1018 23.44 32.18 79.10
C VAL A 1018 24.63 32.52 78.22
N ASN A 1019 24.44 32.36 76.91
CA ASN A 1019 25.38 32.79 75.89
C ASN A 1019 25.08 34.26 75.57
N ASN A 1020 25.83 35.17 76.18
CA ASN A 1020 25.68 36.61 76.01
C ASN A 1020 27.01 37.24 75.61
N ASP A 1021 26.98 38.06 74.57
CA ASP A 1021 28.18 38.73 74.04
C ASP A 1021 28.53 40.02 74.80
N ASN A 1022 27.64 40.51 75.68
CA ASN A 1022 27.86 41.73 76.44
C ASN A 1022 28.26 41.46 77.89
N ARG A 1023 29.54 41.59 78.22
CA ARG A 1023 30.11 41.30 79.54
C ARG A 1023 29.60 42.20 80.67
N PHE A 1024 29.04 43.37 80.34
CA PHE A 1024 28.41 44.27 81.32
C PHE A 1024 27.01 43.83 81.75
N VAL A 1025 26.45 42.82 81.09
CA VAL A 1025 25.14 42.26 81.41
C VAL A 1025 25.31 40.86 81.99
N ASN A 1026 24.96 40.71 83.26
CA ASN A 1026 24.85 39.42 83.93
C ASN A 1026 23.38 39.03 84.07
N PHE A 1027 23.12 37.79 84.48
CA PHE A 1027 21.77 37.29 84.63
C PHE A 1027 21.58 36.60 85.98
N THR A 1028 20.45 36.86 86.61
CA THR A 1028 19.96 36.07 87.74
C THR A 1028 18.75 35.28 87.30
N PHE A 1029 18.57 34.08 87.83
CA PHE A 1029 17.49 33.19 87.45
C PHE A 1029 16.65 32.83 88.67
N ASP A 1030 15.34 33.04 88.56
CA ASP A 1030 14.37 32.55 89.53
C ASP A 1030 13.83 31.20 89.07
N ALA A 1031 14.30 30.14 89.72
CA ALA A 1031 13.89 28.77 89.43
C ALA A 1031 12.42 28.48 89.76
N SER A 1032 11.81 29.22 90.68
CA SER A 1032 10.41 29.00 91.07
C SER A 1032 9.43 29.52 90.01
N THR A 1033 9.81 30.59 89.33
CA THR A 1033 9.00 31.22 88.26
C THR A 1033 9.58 31.01 86.86
N LEU A 1034 10.68 30.25 86.74
CA LEU A 1034 11.46 30.02 85.50
C LEU A 1034 11.69 31.32 84.70
N THR A 1035 12.03 32.37 85.42
CA THR A 1035 12.20 33.72 84.88
C THR A 1035 13.65 34.16 85.01
N LEU A 1036 14.20 34.65 83.91
CA LEU A 1036 15.54 35.23 83.83
C LEU A 1036 15.45 36.75 84.00
N PHE A 1037 16.30 37.30 84.84
CA PHE A 1037 16.41 38.74 85.10
C PHE A 1037 17.78 39.21 84.60
N ALA A 1038 17.79 40.18 83.68
CA ALA A 1038 19.03 40.81 83.27
C ALA A 1038 19.46 41.82 84.34
N LYS A 1039 20.74 41.79 84.69
CA LYS A 1039 21.36 42.66 85.70
C LYS A 1039 22.53 43.41 85.07
N ASP A 1040 22.53 44.73 85.25
CA ASP A 1040 23.70 45.55 84.99
C ASP A 1040 24.79 45.23 86.04
N VAL A 1041 25.96 44.80 85.55
CA VAL A 1041 27.16 44.55 86.35
C VAL A 1041 28.35 45.37 85.86
N SER A 1042 28.14 46.43 85.06
CA SER A 1042 29.23 47.18 84.45
C SER A 1042 30.24 47.71 85.47
N GLN A 1043 29.77 48.27 86.59
CA GLN A 1043 30.64 48.75 87.67
C GLN A 1043 31.55 47.65 88.22
N GLU A 1044 30.99 46.45 88.44
CA GLU A 1044 31.73 45.30 88.97
C GLU A 1044 32.78 44.79 87.96
N VAL A 1045 32.43 44.80 86.67
CA VAL A 1045 33.36 44.43 85.59
C VAL A 1045 34.48 45.45 85.46
N ILE A 1046 34.17 46.76 85.42
CA ILE A 1046 35.17 47.84 85.37
C ILE A 1046 36.12 47.74 86.56
N ASP A 1047 35.60 47.58 87.78
CA ASP A 1047 36.44 47.45 88.96
C ASP A 1047 37.35 46.22 88.88
N ASN A 1048 36.85 45.10 88.35
CA ASN A 1048 37.62 43.88 88.16
C ASN A 1048 38.66 43.97 87.05
N ASP A 1049 38.41 44.71 85.99
CA ASP A 1049 39.36 44.86 84.89
C ASP A 1049 40.55 45.75 85.28
N PHE A 1050 40.30 46.76 86.10
CA PHE A 1050 41.30 47.74 86.54
C PHE A 1050 41.89 47.45 87.93
N LYS A 1051 41.46 46.39 88.65
CA LYS A 1051 42.09 45.98 89.93
C LYS A 1051 43.53 45.51 89.72
N PRO A 1052 44.38 45.45 90.75
CA PRO A 1052 45.73 44.91 90.62
C PRO A 1052 45.72 43.48 90.03
N CYS A 1053 46.51 43.25 88.99
CA CYS A 1053 46.54 42.02 88.18
C CYS A 1053 45.29 41.76 87.31
N GLY A 1054 44.37 42.74 87.18
CA GLY A 1054 43.28 42.72 86.20
C GLY A 1054 43.77 42.96 84.77
N PRO A 1055 42.98 42.56 83.76
CA PRO A 1055 43.36 42.62 82.34
C PRO A 1055 43.71 44.02 81.83
N LEU A 1056 43.15 45.09 82.43
CA LEU A 1056 43.36 46.49 82.04
C LEU A 1056 44.21 47.28 83.05
N ALA A 1057 44.72 46.64 84.11
CA ALA A 1057 45.40 47.32 85.21
C ALA A 1057 46.66 48.12 84.81
N ASN A 1058 47.32 47.72 83.71
CA ASN A 1058 48.65 48.22 83.30
C ASN A 1058 48.65 48.93 81.93
N ILE A 1059 47.48 49.25 81.35
CA ILE A 1059 47.44 49.98 80.08
C ILE A 1059 47.90 51.45 80.26
N PRO A 1060 48.46 52.08 79.21
CA PRO A 1060 48.73 53.52 79.25
C PRO A 1060 47.45 54.29 79.55
N ASN A 1061 47.51 55.23 80.50
CA ASN A 1061 46.38 56.10 80.86
C ASN A 1061 45.19 55.39 81.56
N ALA A 1062 45.41 54.21 82.16
CA ALA A 1062 44.38 53.37 82.81
C ALA A 1062 43.42 54.13 83.75
N ALA A 1063 43.92 55.05 84.58
CA ALA A 1063 43.07 55.82 85.51
C ALA A 1063 42.06 56.74 84.79
N ASN A 1064 42.46 57.35 83.67
CA ASN A 1064 41.58 58.21 82.87
C ASN A 1064 40.60 57.38 82.02
N VAL A 1065 41.04 56.21 81.52
CA VAL A 1065 40.16 55.26 80.80
C VAL A 1065 39.09 54.72 81.76
N LYS A 1066 39.48 54.24 82.95
CA LYS A 1066 38.55 53.82 84.01
C LYS A 1066 37.55 54.93 84.33
N LYS A 1067 38.04 56.16 84.53
CA LYS A 1067 37.15 57.29 84.85
C LYS A 1067 36.20 57.63 83.70
N SER A 1068 36.64 57.48 82.45
CA SER A 1068 35.79 57.70 81.27
C SER A 1068 34.70 56.65 81.17
N LEU A 1069 35.02 55.37 81.39
CA LEU A 1069 34.05 54.28 81.45
C LEU A 1069 33.03 54.47 82.59
N GLU A 1070 33.47 54.85 83.80
CA GLU A 1070 32.58 55.21 84.92
C GLU A 1070 31.65 56.40 84.60
N LEU A 1071 32.14 57.41 83.86
CA LEU A 1071 31.32 58.56 83.44
C LEU A 1071 30.31 58.18 82.34
N MET A 1072 30.72 57.35 81.40
CA MET A 1072 29.85 56.78 80.37
C MET A 1072 28.80 55.85 80.99
N GLU A 1073 29.15 55.14 82.06
CA GLU A 1073 28.24 54.33 82.83
C GLU A 1073 27.12 55.18 83.45
N GLN A 1074 27.48 56.30 84.06
CA GLN A 1074 26.55 57.22 84.73
C GLN A 1074 25.73 58.09 83.76
N ALA A 1075 25.98 58.00 82.45
CA ALA A 1075 25.24 58.74 81.46
C ALA A 1075 23.76 58.29 81.39
N PRO A 1076 22.80 59.18 81.08
CA PRO A 1076 21.40 58.79 80.94
C PRO A 1076 21.21 57.63 79.96
N ILE A 1077 20.34 56.68 80.32
CA ILE A 1077 19.93 55.57 79.45
C ILE A 1077 19.40 56.15 78.12
N GLY A 1078 19.89 55.63 76.98
CA GLY A 1078 19.52 56.09 75.64
C GLY A 1078 20.35 57.27 75.10
N SER A 1079 21.34 57.76 75.85
CA SER A 1079 22.32 58.74 75.34
C SER A 1079 23.39 58.09 74.46
N ASP A 1080 24.00 58.86 73.54
CA ASP A 1080 25.12 58.39 72.72
C ASP A 1080 26.30 57.87 73.55
N ALA A 1081 26.53 58.48 74.72
CA ALA A 1081 27.56 58.06 75.66
C ALA A 1081 27.26 56.68 76.26
N ARG A 1082 25.99 56.41 76.64
CA ARG A 1082 25.57 55.11 77.18
C ARG A 1082 25.46 54.04 76.07
N LEU A 1083 25.17 54.42 74.83
CA LEU A 1083 25.23 53.53 73.66
C LEU A 1083 26.68 53.12 73.33
N ALA A 1084 27.60 54.08 73.34
CA ALA A 1084 29.03 53.81 73.20
C ALA A 1084 29.49 52.88 74.33
N PHE A 1085 29.10 53.17 75.58
CA PHE A 1085 29.36 52.32 76.75
C PHE A 1085 28.95 50.86 76.54
N GLY A 1086 27.73 50.65 76.05
CA GLY A 1086 27.21 49.32 75.72
C GLY A 1086 28.04 48.54 74.70
N ASN A 1087 28.60 49.23 73.70
CA ASN A 1087 29.47 48.62 72.70
C ASN A 1087 30.84 48.20 73.27
N TRP A 1088 31.38 48.92 74.25
CA TRP A 1088 32.60 48.49 74.97
C TRP A 1088 32.38 47.16 75.70
N GLY A 1089 31.17 46.92 76.22
CA GLY A 1089 30.81 45.65 76.86
C GLY A 1089 30.85 44.43 75.93
N LYS A 1090 30.87 44.65 74.61
CA LYS A 1090 30.97 43.59 73.59
C LYS A 1090 32.41 43.33 73.14
N LEU A 1091 33.37 44.13 73.61
CA LEU A 1091 34.79 43.98 73.30
C LEU A 1091 35.46 43.07 74.33
N THR A 1092 36.52 42.38 73.91
CA THR A 1092 37.42 41.76 74.89
C THR A 1092 38.14 42.86 75.68
N PRO A 1093 38.57 42.62 76.92
CA PRO A 1093 39.20 43.64 77.74
C PRO A 1093 40.37 44.38 77.08
N ILE A 1094 41.12 43.76 76.16
CA ILE A 1094 42.28 44.39 75.47
C ILE A 1094 41.86 45.23 74.24
N GLN A 1095 40.70 44.93 73.65
CA GLN A 1095 40.16 45.70 72.53
C GLN A 1095 39.42 46.96 73.02
N GLU A 1096 38.93 46.90 74.25
CA GLU A 1096 38.50 48.04 75.06
C GLU A 1096 39.68 48.89 75.56
#